data_AF-A0A2D9C5F5-F1
#
_entry.id   AF-A0A2D9C5F5-F1
#
_cell.length_a   1.000
_cell.length_b   1.000
_cell.length_c   1.000
_cell.angle_alpha   90.00
_cell.angle_beta   90.00
_cell.angle_gamma   90.00
#
_symmetry.space_group_name_H-M   'P 1'
#
loop_
_entity.id
_entity.type
_entity.pdbx_description
1 polymer ?
#
loop_
_entity_poly.entity_id
_entity_poly.type
_entity_poly.pdbx_seq_one_letter_code
_entity_poly.pdbx_strand_id
1 'polypeptide(L)'
;MDLARHACDCGACDRGCAELRYRCREARWERIMNGNQVNWDAGEEHSQTNPLVLIHRSLRGRYPITVALALIFGIIGGTAGYLSRHPEYRSTGVVRIQPSLPKVLFESEQSMAPRMFTSFVNSHAQLISNVDVVQSAMESDDWRAMPPEYRYMSLEDVTSGLSVRPDGRAQEIIRVSFSHTDPRVSQTIVESILNAYITKYGKEGSIKNPGIINALTDRERDVRLEKDRVNQQIRDLVSDYKTENFEPLIEEVTLEIRAIKSELGQVNSYLEIFTQEDDENTVSRDIPETPEEAALNDSRIASLILQRDTLIENRTEMMVAEGLREEHRDVRRVTQMIENLDKSIDERMLELTSEEEPVLYDEEGNPLPSAEQLRNRRERLEVRLAETERNAEDLFSASLRLEQLRKTQTRLDDSLTQVDNRLEMIETESMLDDMQEVTGKISIAARPTEAREPTSDPRIKMAAAGFVASGSLPVIAFLMLGYFSHRVNYSDDDVLSGANAGVIGMLPDLGNSLEDQELASASAFAVHQIRSQLQIKNTQSDTRVYGVTSPAPGDGKTSLIIAMGLSFAESGSRTLLVDLDFIGRGLSIHFGHPRSPSLAEEIGNEERVEALIQDTEFPGLSILPAGYGDDLRVSRLSPNSIRSLLSILRSRYDTILIDTGPILGSVEAAFVSPEADGVILVVGRGQFKPLIKKAIDQIHAVDGTIAATIFNRASAYEVRHSTSSMSVHFSRQFSRQQMGGGASSHSVGPLAGTLFNGKRAKSDAPRVQDAQS
;
A
#
# COMPACT_ATOMS: atom_id res chain seq x y z
N MET A 1 -20.00 49.98 29.18
CA MET A 1 -20.43 50.91 28.13
C MET A 1 -21.92 50.75 27.98
N ASP A 2 -22.61 51.89 27.99
CA ASP A 2 -24.02 52.12 27.65
C ASP A 2 -25.12 51.55 28.54
N LEU A 3 -25.41 52.28 29.64
CA LEU A 3 -26.74 52.80 30.00
C LEU A 3 -26.68 53.35 31.42
N ALA A 4 -26.46 54.66 31.56
CA ALA A 4 -26.92 55.53 32.66
C ALA A 4 -26.05 56.79 32.72
N ARG A 5 -26.32 57.74 31.81
CA ARG A 5 -26.08 59.16 32.05
C ARG A 5 -27.38 59.84 31.69
N HIS A 6 -28.12 60.32 32.68
CA HIS A 6 -28.92 61.54 32.62
C HIS A 6 -29.36 61.95 34.04
N ALA A 7 -28.98 63.18 34.38
CA ALA A 7 -29.60 64.11 35.33
C ALA A 7 -29.72 63.70 36.81
N CYS A 8 -28.95 64.36 37.69
CA CYS A 8 -29.41 65.58 38.35
C CYS A 8 -28.32 66.18 39.26
N ASP A 9 -27.91 67.40 38.91
CA ASP A 9 -27.42 68.41 39.84
C ASP A 9 -28.50 68.75 40.89
N CYS A 10 -28.13 68.78 42.17
CA CYS A 10 -28.56 69.83 43.10
C CYS A 10 -27.85 69.69 44.45
N GLY A 11 -27.35 70.81 44.96
CA GLY A 11 -26.64 70.90 46.23
C GLY A 11 -27.53 70.83 47.46
N ALA A 12 -26.83 70.61 48.58
CA ALA A 12 -27.25 70.80 49.98
C ALA A 12 -28.35 69.89 50.53
N CYS A 13 -27.97 68.88 51.33
CA CYS A 13 -28.11 68.94 52.79
C CYS A 13 -27.52 67.69 53.46
N ASP A 14 -26.75 67.94 54.51
CA ASP A 14 -26.28 66.97 55.49
C ASP A 14 -27.44 66.20 56.17
N ARG A 15 -27.12 64.99 56.66
CA ARG A 15 -27.89 64.13 57.59
C ARG A 15 -28.83 63.04 57.03
N GLY A 16 -28.51 62.42 55.89
CA GLY A 16 -29.23 61.21 55.41
C GLY A 16 -28.37 60.00 55.02
N CYS A 17 -27.04 60.14 54.93
CA CYS A 17 -26.18 59.15 54.25
C CYS A 17 -25.57 58.04 55.13
N ALA A 18 -25.88 57.97 56.42
CA ALA A 18 -25.39 56.90 57.30
C ALA A 18 -26.31 55.66 57.30
N GLU A 19 -27.61 55.84 57.11
CA GLU A 19 -28.61 54.78 57.35
C GLU A 19 -28.95 53.95 56.10
N LEU A 20 -28.76 54.52 54.90
CA LEU A 20 -28.92 53.81 53.62
C LEU A 20 -27.73 52.92 53.23
N ARG A 21 -26.54 53.16 53.81
CA ARG A 21 -25.37 52.28 53.60
C ARG A 21 -25.39 51.01 54.46
N TYR A 22 -26.16 51.00 55.55
CA TYR A 22 -26.32 49.83 56.41
C TYR A 22 -27.36 48.85 55.83
N ARG A 23 -28.51 49.37 55.35
CA ARG A 23 -29.59 48.55 54.77
C ARG A 23 -29.27 47.90 53.41
N CYS A 24 -28.30 48.43 52.65
CA CYS A 24 -27.79 47.77 51.44
C CYS A 24 -26.72 46.69 51.71
N ARG A 25 -26.18 46.57 52.93
CA ARG A 25 -25.29 45.45 53.32
C ARG A 25 -26.07 44.26 53.85
N GLU A 26 -27.15 44.45 54.60
CA GLU A 26 -27.97 43.33 55.11
C GLU A 26 -28.76 42.62 54.00
N ALA A 27 -29.31 43.36 53.01
CA ALA A 27 -30.04 42.76 51.90
C ALA A 27 -29.16 41.97 50.89
N ARG A 28 -27.82 42.05 51.02
CA ARG A 28 -26.86 41.26 50.25
C ARG A 28 -26.43 39.98 50.99
N TRP A 29 -26.54 39.97 52.32
CA TRP A 29 -26.20 38.81 53.16
C TRP A 29 -27.36 37.81 53.27
N GLU A 30 -28.62 38.25 53.34
CA GLU A 30 -29.77 37.34 53.37
C GLU A 30 -30.01 36.61 52.03
N ARG A 31 -29.56 37.18 50.91
CA ARG A 31 -29.64 36.54 49.58
C ARG A 31 -28.52 35.52 49.32
N ILE A 32 -27.47 35.51 50.14
CA ILE A 32 -26.38 34.51 50.10
C ILE A 32 -26.71 33.31 51.00
N MET A 33 -27.54 33.49 52.04
CA MET A 33 -27.86 32.42 53.00
C MET A 33 -29.09 31.57 52.64
N ASN A 34 -29.95 31.97 51.70
CA ASN A 34 -31.23 31.28 51.41
C ASN A 34 -31.45 30.89 49.94
N GLY A 35 -30.39 30.54 49.21
CA GLY A 35 -30.54 30.21 47.79
C GLY A 35 -29.37 29.47 47.17
N ASN A 36 -29.04 28.30 47.72
CA ASN A 36 -28.69 27.13 46.93
C ASN A 36 -28.57 25.93 47.87
N GLN A 37 -29.48 24.97 47.71
CA GLN A 37 -29.14 23.57 47.93
C GLN A 37 -27.95 23.28 47.01
N VAL A 38 -26.73 23.42 47.55
CA VAL A 38 -25.54 22.89 46.90
C VAL A 38 -25.64 21.39 47.06
N ASN A 39 -26.14 20.76 46.00
CA ASN A 39 -26.17 19.34 45.82
C ASN A 39 -24.71 18.85 45.93
N TRP A 40 -24.37 18.13 47.01
CA TRP A 40 -23.07 17.48 47.19
C TRP A 40 -23.00 16.20 46.35
N ASP A 41 -23.29 16.32 45.06
CA ASP A 41 -22.97 15.26 44.10
C ASP A 41 -21.52 15.45 43.67
N ALA A 42 -20.64 14.70 44.34
CA ALA A 42 -19.37 14.15 43.86
C ALA A 42 -18.83 14.76 42.55
N GLY A 43 -18.32 15.99 42.63
CA GLY A 43 -17.34 16.47 41.68
C GLY A 43 -15.97 16.02 42.14
N GLU A 44 -15.51 14.85 41.67
CA GLU A 44 -14.09 14.52 41.69
C GLU A 44 -13.35 15.57 40.86
N GLU A 45 -12.89 16.63 41.52
CA GLU A 45 -11.90 17.54 40.97
C GLU A 45 -10.59 16.74 40.90
N HIS A 46 -10.45 15.94 39.84
CA HIS A 46 -9.21 15.25 39.52
C HIS A 46 -8.15 16.33 39.33
N SER A 47 -7.38 16.58 40.39
CA SER A 47 -6.12 17.30 40.28
C SER A 47 -5.37 16.63 39.13
N GLN A 48 -5.07 17.39 38.08
CA GLN A 48 -4.26 16.88 36.98
C GLN A 48 -2.89 16.55 37.58
N THR A 49 -2.71 15.29 37.98
CA THR A 49 -1.47 14.82 38.57
C THR A 49 -0.42 14.93 37.48
N ASN A 50 0.45 15.92 37.62
CA ASN A 50 1.54 16.12 36.68
C ASN A 50 2.33 14.80 36.58
N PRO A 51 2.45 14.18 35.40
CA PRO A 51 3.05 12.85 35.26
C PRO A 51 4.50 12.82 35.75
N LEU A 52 5.21 13.96 35.67
CA LEU A 52 6.56 14.08 36.21
C LEU A 52 6.58 13.97 37.74
N VAL A 53 5.56 14.49 38.43
CA VAL A 53 5.44 14.37 39.89
C VAL A 53 5.15 12.92 40.27
N LEU A 54 4.32 12.21 39.50
CA LEU A 54 4.06 10.78 39.72
C LEU A 54 5.33 9.92 39.54
N ILE A 55 6.09 10.18 38.48
CA ILE A 55 7.38 9.49 38.22
C ILE A 55 8.38 9.81 39.32
N HIS A 56 8.48 11.08 39.72
CA HIS A 56 9.35 11.51 40.79
C HIS A 56 8.99 10.79 42.09
N ARG A 57 7.71 10.81 42.51
CA ARG A 57 7.21 10.12 43.71
C ARG A 57 7.50 8.62 43.68
N SER A 58 7.31 7.97 42.53
CA SER A 58 7.49 6.51 42.38
C SER A 58 8.97 6.08 42.45
N LEU A 59 9.89 6.92 41.99
CA LEU A 59 11.34 6.64 41.97
C LEU A 59 12.11 7.29 43.13
N ARG A 60 11.44 8.12 43.95
CA ARG A 60 12.05 8.86 45.04
C ARG A 60 12.74 7.90 46.01
N GLY A 61 13.99 8.21 46.35
CA GLY A 61 14.84 7.35 47.21
C GLY A 61 15.44 6.12 46.52
N ARG A 62 15.14 5.86 45.24
CA ARG A 62 15.67 4.72 44.47
C ARG A 62 16.46 5.11 43.21
N TYR A 63 16.56 6.40 42.89
CA TYR A 63 17.33 6.92 41.75
C TYR A 63 18.70 6.27 41.54
N PRO A 64 19.60 6.19 42.54
CA PRO A 64 20.95 5.66 42.29
C PRO A 64 20.91 4.18 41.88
N ILE A 65 20.02 3.40 42.49
CA ILE A 65 19.87 1.96 42.19
C ILE A 65 19.22 1.79 40.81
N THR A 66 18.17 2.55 40.51
CA THR A 66 17.49 2.50 39.22
C THR A 66 18.42 2.90 38.07
N VAL A 67 19.21 3.96 38.23
CA VAL A 67 20.18 4.41 37.23
C VAL A 67 21.32 3.40 37.06
N ALA A 68 21.85 2.85 38.15
CA ALA A 68 22.90 1.83 38.09
C ALA A 68 22.42 0.58 37.33
N LEU A 69 21.22 0.08 37.65
CA LEU A 69 20.65 -1.08 36.96
C LEU A 69 20.29 -0.77 35.51
N ALA A 70 19.74 0.40 35.20
CA ALA A 70 19.46 0.80 33.82
C ALA A 70 20.74 0.83 32.96
N LEU A 71 21.86 1.30 33.52
CA LEU A 71 23.16 1.27 32.85
C LEU A 71 23.70 -0.14 32.66
N ILE A 72 23.65 -0.99 33.69
CA ILE A 72 24.13 -2.38 33.61
C ILE A 72 23.34 -3.16 32.56
N PHE A 73 22.01 -3.13 32.64
CA PHE A 73 21.15 -3.81 31.69
C PHE A 73 21.31 -3.22 30.29
N GLY A 74 21.38 -1.89 30.18
CA GLY A 74 21.65 -1.18 28.94
C GLY A 74 22.93 -1.65 28.26
N ILE A 75 24.05 -1.74 28.98
CA ILE A 75 25.32 -2.23 28.44
C ILE A 75 25.17 -3.67 27.96
N ILE A 76 24.54 -4.55 28.75
CA ILE A 76 24.33 -5.96 28.38
C ILE A 76 23.49 -6.06 27.09
N GLY A 77 22.35 -5.36 27.03
CA GLY A 77 21.48 -5.37 25.85
C GLY A 77 22.12 -4.71 24.64
N GLY A 78 22.90 -3.64 24.82
CA GLY A 78 23.65 -3.00 23.74
C GLY A 78 24.75 -3.91 23.18
N THR A 79 25.44 -4.65 24.03
CA THR A 79 26.47 -5.62 23.62
C THR A 79 25.83 -6.80 22.87
N ALA A 80 24.70 -7.33 23.38
CA ALA A 80 23.94 -8.36 22.68
C ALA A 80 23.41 -7.88 21.32
N GLY A 81 22.90 -6.64 21.25
CA GLY A 81 22.47 -6.01 20.00
C GLY A 81 23.60 -5.84 18.99
N TYR A 82 24.78 -5.44 19.46
CA TYR A 82 25.98 -5.31 18.62
C TYR A 82 26.44 -6.66 18.03
N LEU A 83 26.37 -7.73 18.82
CA LEU A 83 26.79 -9.07 18.41
C LEU A 83 25.76 -9.78 17.51
N SER A 84 24.51 -9.31 17.48
CA SER A 84 23.42 -10.00 16.76
C SER A 84 23.44 -9.88 15.24
N ARG A 85 24.18 -8.92 14.66
CA ARG A 85 24.23 -8.71 13.21
C ARG A 85 25.66 -8.58 12.70
N HIS A 86 25.90 -9.01 11.48
CA HIS A 86 27.18 -8.87 10.79
C HIS A 86 27.18 -7.62 9.88
N PRO A 87 28.34 -7.02 9.58
CA PRO A 87 28.43 -5.90 8.68
C PRO A 87 28.31 -6.40 7.24
N GLU A 88 27.65 -5.63 6.39
CA GLU A 88 27.54 -5.94 4.96
C GLU A 88 28.48 -5.03 4.14
N TYR A 89 29.23 -5.65 3.25
CA TYR A 89 30.15 -5.02 2.32
C TYR A 89 29.51 -5.02 0.94
N ARG A 90 29.41 -3.86 0.30
CA ARG A 90 28.91 -3.75 -1.08
C ARG A 90 30.07 -3.54 -2.03
N SER A 91 30.22 -4.42 -3.02
CA SER A 91 31.07 -4.13 -4.18
C SER A 91 30.20 -3.61 -5.32
N THR A 92 30.72 -2.65 -6.09
CA THR A 92 29.99 -2.04 -7.22
C THR A 92 30.90 -2.01 -8.45
N GLY A 93 30.41 -2.60 -9.54
CA GLY A 93 30.99 -2.48 -10.86
C GLY A 93 30.13 -1.58 -11.76
N VAL A 94 30.76 -0.99 -12.77
CA VAL A 94 30.12 0.00 -13.65
C VAL A 94 30.28 -0.42 -15.10
N VAL A 95 29.15 -0.64 -15.76
CA VAL A 95 29.08 -0.85 -17.22
C VAL A 95 28.71 0.46 -17.86
N ARG A 96 29.48 0.89 -18.87
CA ARG A 96 29.15 2.05 -19.70
C ARG A 96 28.72 1.58 -21.08
N ILE A 97 27.61 2.15 -21.52
CA ILE A 97 27.02 2.01 -22.84
C ILE A 97 27.13 3.39 -23.50
N GLN A 98 28.10 3.56 -24.39
CA GLN A 98 28.30 4.84 -25.07
C GLN A 98 27.41 4.93 -26.31
N PRO A 99 26.53 5.94 -26.45
CA PRO A 99 25.76 6.13 -27.67
C PRO A 99 26.68 6.65 -28.78
N SER A 100 26.71 5.97 -29.92
CA SER A 100 27.26 6.54 -31.16
C SER A 100 26.13 7.25 -31.90
N LEU A 101 26.04 8.58 -31.73
CA LEU A 101 25.14 9.42 -32.53
C LEU A 101 25.71 9.52 -33.95
N PRO A 102 25.01 9.05 -35.00
CA PRO A 102 25.46 9.32 -36.35
C PRO A 102 25.33 10.82 -36.61
N LYS A 103 26.40 11.44 -37.12
CA LYS A 103 26.39 12.84 -37.54
C LYS A 103 25.63 12.91 -38.86
N VAL A 104 24.30 13.05 -38.82
CA VAL A 104 23.48 13.22 -40.03
C VAL A 104 22.92 14.64 -40.07
N LEU A 105 23.13 15.27 -41.22
CA LEU A 105 22.74 16.61 -41.66
C LEU A 105 21.21 16.79 -41.74
N PHE A 106 20.45 16.60 -40.66
CA PHE A 106 19.08 17.14 -40.58
C PHE A 106 18.77 17.58 -39.16
N GLU A 107 18.78 18.90 -38.99
CA GLU A 107 18.35 19.59 -37.78
C GLU A 107 16.83 19.73 -37.82
N SER A 108 16.09 18.70 -37.39
CA SER A 108 14.68 18.87 -37.01
C SER A 108 14.23 17.86 -35.96
N GLU A 109 13.67 18.42 -34.89
CA GLU A 109 12.87 17.81 -33.83
C GLU A 109 13.59 17.09 -32.69
N GLN A 110 14.02 17.94 -31.76
CA GLN A 110 14.22 17.66 -30.33
C GLN A 110 13.05 16.87 -29.74
N SER A 111 13.23 15.56 -29.48
CA SER A 111 12.79 14.83 -28.27
C SER A 111 12.73 13.29 -28.38
N MET A 112 13.00 12.69 -29.54
CA MET A 112 12.93 11.20 -29.69
C MET A 112 14.22 10.44 -29.34
N ALA A 113 15.41 10.99 -29.62
CA ALA A 113 16.68 10.29 -29.39
C ALA A 113 16.96 9.89 -27.91
N PRO A 114 16.63 10.70 -26.89
CA PRO A 114 16.90 10.33 -25.49
C PRO A 114 16.02 9.18 -24.98
N ARG A 115 14.75 9.09 -25.41
CA ARG A 115 13.82 8.07 -24.92
C ARG A 115 14.20 6.67 -25.41
N MET A 116 14.56 6.54 -26.67
CA MET A 116 15.02 5.27 -27.25
C MET A 116 16.30 4.77 -26.57
N PHE A 117 17.24 5.67 -26.26
CA PHE A 117 18.47 5.32 -25.54
C PHE A 117 18.21 4.86 -24.10
N THR A 118 17.32 5.54 -23.37
CA THR A 118 16.95 5.08 -22.01
C THR A 118 16.27 3.71 -22.01
N SER A 119 15.42 3.42 -23.00
CA SER A 119 14.81 2.10 -23.14
C SER A 119 15.87 1.02 -23.40
N PHE A 120 16.83 1.31 -24.27
CA PHE A 120 17.94 0.41 -24.58
C PHE A 120 18.78 0.07 -23.33
N VAL A 121 19.15 1.08 -22.55
CA VAL A 121 19.94 0.91 -21.32
C VAL A 121 19.16 0.15 -20.24
N ASN A 122 17.85 0.39 -20.12
CA ASN A 122 16.98 -0.37 -19.22
C ASN A 122 16.88 -1.84 -19.62
N SER A 123 16.76 -2.14 -20.92
CA SER A 123 16.76 -3.52 -21.42
C SER A 123 18.09 -4.23 -21.10
N HIS A 124 19.22 -3.54 -21.24
CA HIS A 124 20.54 -4.10 -20.90
C HIS A 124 20.71 -4.30 -19.39
N ALA A 125 20.15 -3.41 -18.56
CA ALA A 125 20.11 -3.61 -17.11
C ALA A 125 19.33 -4.87 -16.71
N GLN A 126 18.23 -5.18 -17.40
CA GLN A 126 17.48 -6.42 -17.18
C GLN A 126 18.24 -7.66 -17.65
N LEU A 127 18.96 -7.59 -18.78
CA LEU A 127 19.79 -8.69 -19.28
C LEU A 127 20.92 -9.05 -18.30
N ILE A 128 21.56 -8.06 -17.66
CA ILE A 128 22.60 -8.31 -16.65
C ILE A 128 22.04 -9.10 -15.46
N SER A 129 20.80 -8.85 -15.06
CA SER A 129 20.11 -9.59 -13.98
C SER A 129 19.44 -10.89 -14.42
N ASN A 130 19.52 -11.27 -15.71
CA ASN A 130 18.90 -12.48 -16.22
C ASN A 130 19.56 -13.74 -15.63
N VAL A 131 18.75 -14.75 -15.32
CA VAL A 131 19.16 -16.04 -14.77
C VAL A 131 20.30 -16.65 -15.58
N ASP A 132 20.25 -16.58 -16.91
CA ASP A 132 21.29 -17.16 -17.76
C ASP A 132 22.67 -16.51 -17.55
N VAL A 133 22.71 -15.20 -17.35
CA VAL A 133 23.96 -14.46 -17.11
C VAL A 133 24.51 -14.80 -15.73
N VAL A 134 23.63 -14.85 -14.73
CA VAL A 134 24.00 -15.22 -13.36
C VAL A 134 24.51 -16.67 -13.31
N GLN A 135 23.83 -17.61 -13.97
CA GLN A 135 24.27 -19.00 -14.05
C GLN A 135 25.61 -19.13 -14.78
N SER A 136 25.79 -18.42 -15.91
CA SER A 136 27.07 -18.38 -16.63
C SER A 136 28.20 -17.81 -15.75
N ALA A 137 27.89 -16.83 -14.90
CA ALA A 137 28.83 -16.29 -13.93
C ALA A 137 29.20 -17.31 -12.84
N MET A 138 28.23 -18.11 -12.36
CA MET A 138 28.45 -19.17 -11.38
C MET A 138 29.33 -20.31 -11.91
N GLU A 139 29.35 -20.51 -13.22
CA GLU A 139 30.18 -21.52 -13.88
C GLU A 139 31.61 -21.04 -14.19
N SER A 140 31.90 -19.74 -13.99
CA SER A 140 33.19 -19.12 -14.30
C SER A 140 34.34 -19.60 -13.41
N ASP A 141 35.57 -19.48 -13.91
CA ASP A 141 36.77 -19.83 -13.15
C ASP A 141 36.98 -18.91 -11.93
N ASP A 142 36.57 -17.64 -12.03
CA ASP A 142 36.58 -16.68 -10.93
C ASP A 142 35.65 -17.13 -9.78
N TRP A 143 34.48 -17.68 -10.11
CA TRP A 143 33.53 -18.23 -9.13
C TRP A 143 34.07 -19.51 -8.46
N ARG A 144 34.70 -20.39 -9.24
CA ARG A 144 35.33 -21.63 -8.73
C ARG A 144 36.53 -21.34 -7.81
N ALA A 145 37.18 -20.20 -7.99
CA ALA A 145 38.30 -19.75 -7.16
C ALA A 145 37.86 -19.26 -5.74
N MET A 146 36.56 -19.06 -5.49
CA MET A 146 36.05 -18.66 -4.17
C MET A 146 36.28 -19.74 -3.08
N PRO A 147 36.25 -19.38 -1.78
CA PRO A 147 36.30 -20.34 -0.68
C PRO A 147 35.21 -21.42 -0.79
N PRO A 148 35.46 -22.67 -0.36
CA PRO A 148 34.54 -23.81 -0.56
C PRO A 148 33.12 -23.57 -0.01
N GLU A 149 33.02 -22.81 1.07
CA GLU A 149 31.76 -22.46 1.76
C GLU A 149 30.79 -21.66 0.86
N TYR A 150 31.31 -20.90 -0.10
CA TYR A 150 30.51 -20.00 -0.96
C TYR A 150 30.27 -20.55 -2.38
N ARG A 151 30.89 -21.68 -2.74
CA ARG A 151 30.75 -22.29 -4.08
C ARG A 151 29.36 -22.89 -4.33
N TYR A 152 28.62 -23.19 -3.27
CA TYR A 152 27.29 -23.81 -3.32
C TYR A 152 26.16 -22.81 -3.02
N MET A 153 26.43 -21.51 -3.11
CA MET A 153 25.40 -20.49 -2.96
C MET A 153 24.27 -20.74 -3.97
N SER A 154 23.02 -20.66 -3.52
CA SER A 154 21.89 -20.91 -4.39
C SER A 154 21.71 -19.76 -5.39
N LEU A 155 21.13 -20.06 -6.56
CA LEU A 155 20.78 -19.01 -7.53
C LEU A 155 19.87 -17.93 -6.93
N GLU A 156 19.01 -18.31 -5.97
CA GLU A 156 18.09 -17.39 -5.27
C GLU A 156 18.84 -16.43 -4.33
N ASP A 157 19.86 -16.92 -3.62
CA ASP A 157 20.70 -16.07 -2.76
C ASP A 157 21.49 -15.04 -3.59
N VAL A 158 22.00 -15.45 -4.76
CA VAL A 158 22.76 -14.55 -5.66
C VAL A 158 21.84 -13.52 -6.32
N THR A 159 20.67 -13.94 -6.81
CA THR A 159 19.74 -13.03 -7.48
C THR A 159 19.09 -12.04 -6.52
N SER A 160 18.77 -12.44 -5.29
CA SER A 160 18.21 -11.56 -4.26
C SER A 160 19.22 -10.52 -3.72
N GLY A 161 20.51 -10.87 -3.67
CA GLY A 161 21.60 -9.95 -3.29
C GLY A 161 22.07 -9.02 -4.41
N LEU A 162 21.70 -9.29 -5.67
CA LEU A 162 22.13 -8.54 -6.85
C LEU A 162 21.24 -7.31 -7.11
N SER A 163 21.85 -6.13 -7.14
CA SER A 163 21.19 -4.88 -7.47
C SER A 163 21.81 -4.27 -8.73
N VAL A 164 21.07 -4.33 -9.84
CA VAL A 164 21.41 -3.67 -11.11
C VAL A 164 20.52 -2.45 -11.29
N ARG A 165 21.12 -1.26 -11.39
CA ARG A 165 20.37 -0.01 -11.58
C ARG A 165 21.04 0.89 -12.62
N PRO A 166 20.30 1.36 -13.64
CA PRO A 166 20.77 2.43 -14.51
C PRO A 166 20.84 3.75 -13.74
N ASP A 167 21.87 4.55 -14.01
CA ASP A 167 22.05 5.83 -13.36
C ASP A 167 21.10 6.88 -13.95
N GLY A 168 20.20 7.42 -13.13
CA GLY A 168 19.21 8.40 -13.59
C GLY A 168 19.78 9.74 -14.05
N ARG A 169 21.02 10.08 -13.67
CA ARG A 169 21.69 11.33 -14.10
C ARG A 169 22.65 11.11 -15.26
N ALA A 170 23.27 9.93 -15.34
CA ALA A 170 24.16 9.55 -16.42
C ALA A 170 23.58 8.33 -17.16
N GLN A 171 22.72 8.60 -18.15
CA GLN A 171 21.96 7.56 -18.87
C GLN A 171 22.84 6.54 -19.62
N GLU A 172 24.15 6.77 -19.71
CA GLU A 172 25.14 5.85 -20.30
C GLU A 172 25.66 4.79 -19.34
N ILE A 173 25.27 4.82 -18.06
CA ILE A 173 25.91 4.03 -17.00
C ILE A 173 24.90 3.09 -16.33
N ILE A 174 25.28 1.82 -16.21
CA ILE A 174 24.61 0.82 -15.40
C ILE A 174 25.52 0.45 -14.22
N ARG A 175 25.00 0.60 -13.00
CA ARG A 175 25.67 0.18 -11.77
C ARG A 175 25.19 -1.20 -11.39
N VAL A 176 26.13 -2.13 -11.27
CA VAL A 176 25.91 -3.49 -10.81
C VAL A 176 26.54 -3.60 -9.42
N SER A 177 25.75 -3.95 -8.41
CA SER A 177 26.26 -4.07 -7.05
C SER A 177 25.73 -5.30 -6.35
N PHE A 178 26.57 -5.91 -5.51
CA PHE A 178 26.23 -7.05 -4.68
C PHE A 178 26.70 -6.79 -3.25
N SER A 179 25.92 -7.22 -2.26
CA SER A 179 26.21 -7.04 -0.84
C SER A 179 26.35 -8.38 -0.13
N HIS A 180 27.47 -8.60 0.55
CA HIS A 180 27.75 -9.81 1.33
C HIS A 180 28.51 -9.49 2.62
N THR A 181 28.55 -10.43 3.56
CA THR A 181 29.33 -10.31 4.83
C THR A 181 30.84 -10.34 4.62
N ASP A 182 31.30 -10.80 3.45
CA ASP A 182 32.71 -10.86 3.05
C ASP A 182 32.94 -9.91 1.85
N PRO A 183 33.87 -8.95 1.94
CA PRO A 183 34.15 -7.98 0.88
C PRO A 183 34.72 -8.63 -0.39
N ARG A 184 35.48 -9.74 -0.28
CA ARG A 184 36.06 -10.44 -1.43
C ARG A 184 34.99 -11.17 -2.22
N VAL A 185 34.09 -11.86 -1.53
CA VAL A 185 32.95 -12.56 -2.16
C VAL A 185 32.11 -11.57 -2.95
N SER A 186 31.82 -10.40 -2.36
CA SER A 186 31.05 -9.35 -3.04
C SER A 186 31.72 -8.86 -4.34
N GLN A 187 33.05 -8.71 -4.32
CA GLN A 187 33.81 -8.29 -5.50
C GLN A 187 33.79 -9.38 -6.58
N THR A 188 34.13 -10.62 -6.21
CA THR A 188 34.23 -11.74 -7.17
C THR A 188 32.89 -12.05 -7.82
N ILE A 189 31.77 -11.95 -7.08
CA ILE A 189 30.42 -12.14 -7.65
C ILE A 189 30.13 -11.08 -8.71
N VAL A 190 30.34 -9.79 -8.40
CA VAL A 190 30.11 -8.71 -9.38
C VAL A 190 31.04 -8.84 -10.58
N GLU A 191 32.31 -9.18 -10.36
CA GLU A 191 33.31 -9.37 -11.42
C GLU A 191 32.90 -10.50 -12.38
N SER A 192 32.49 -11.65 -11.81
CA SER A 192 32.05 -12.81 -12.59
C SER A 192 30.80 -12.50 -13.42
N ILE A 193 29.83 -11.76 -12.85
CA ILE A 193 28.61 -11.36 -13.55
C ILE A 193 28.92 -10.39 -14.71
N LEU A 194 29.81 -9.42 -14.49
CA LEU A 194 30.22 -8.49 -15.54
C LEU A 194 30.97 -9.19 -16.67
N ASN A 195 31.87 -10.12 -16.33
CA ASN A 195 32.62 -10.90 -17.32
C ASN A 195 31.70 -11.83 -18.12
N ALA A 196 30.76 -12.51 -17.47
CA ALA A 196 29.75 -13.34 -18.14
C ALA A 196 28.86 -12.52 -19.08
N TYR A 197 28.40 -11.36 -18.63
CA TYR A 197 27.59 -10.45 -19.44
C TYR A 197 28.32 -9.95 -20.69
N ILE A 198 29.59 -9.51 -20.56
CA ILE A 198 30.38 -9.03 -21.71
C ILE A 198 30.80 -10.18 -22.62
N THR A 199 31.05 -11.36 -22.09
CA THR A 199 31.37 -12.53 -22.92
C THR A 199 30.18 -12.93 -23.78
N LYS A 200 28.97 -12.89 -23.21
CA LYS A 200 27.73 -13.25 -23.90
C LYS A 200 27.26 -12.15 -24.86
N TYR A 201 27.18 -10.91 -24.41
CA TYR A 201 26.56 -9.80 -25.15
C TYR A 201 27.54 -8.72 -25.64
N GLY A 202 28.80 -8.73 -25.17
CA GLY A 202 29.81 -7.73 -25.54
C GLY A 202 30.53 -8.01 -26.85
N LYS A 203 30.31 -9.17 -27.48
CA LYS A 203 30.81 -9.52 -28.82
C LYS A 203 29.69 -9.72 -29.86
N GLU A 204 28.43 -9.68 -29.45
CA GLU A 204 27.24 -9.89 -30.30
C GLU A 204 26.72 -8.57 -30.91
N GLY A 205 27.63 -7.70 -31.35
CA GLY A 205 27.30 -6.79 -32.45
C GLY A 205 27.25 -7.62 -33.72
N SER A 206 26.06 -7.81 -34.29
CA SER A 206 25.74 -8.61 -35.47
C SER A 206 25.30 -10.05 -35.16
N ILE A 207 24.04 -10.18 -34.72
CA ILE A 207 23.22 -11.31 -35.19
C ILE A 207 23.04 -11.09 -36.70
N LYS A 208 24.04 -11.47 -37.50
CA LYS A 208 23.77 -11.78 -38.90
C LYS A 208 22.76 -12.90 -38.85
N ASN A 209 21.56 -12.65 -39.33
CA ASN A 209 20.57 -13.68 -39.58
C ASN A 209 20.64 -14.02 -41.08
N PRO A 210 21.73 -14.67 -41.57
CA PRO A 210 21.92 -14.93 -43.00
C PRO A 210 20.78 -15.78 -43.57
N GLY A 211 20.02 -16.49 -42.73
CA GLY A 211 18.83 -17.22 -43.15
C GLY A 211 17.73 -16.35 -43.74
N ILE A 212 17.51 -15.13 -43.24
CA ILE A 212 16.43 -14.25 -43.73
C ILE A 212 16.86 -13.58 -45.04
N ILE A 213 18.10 -13.11 -45.12
CA ILE A 213 18.66 -12.51 -46.35
C ILE A 213 18.68 -13.56 -47.46
N ASN A 214 19.23 -14.75 -47.19
CA ASN A 214 19.26 -15.83 -48.19
C ASN A 214 17.84 -16.24 -48.62
N ALA A 215 16.88 -16.32 -47.69
CA ALA A 215 15.50 -16.66 -48.04
C ALA A 215 14.81 -15.58 -48.89
N LEU A 216 15.08 -14.30 -48.64
CA LEU A 216 14.53 -13.20 -49.43
C LEU A 216 15.22 -13.09 -50.81
N THR A 217 16.54 -13.27 -50.87
CA THR A 217 17.29 -13.32 -52.14
C THR A 217 16.90 -14.54 -52.99
N ASP A 218 16.67 -15.69 -52.37
CA ASP A 218 16.15 -16.87 -53.07
C ASP A 218 14.72 -16.62 -53.58
N ARG A 219 13.88 -15.98 -52.76
CA ARG A 219 12.52 -15.60 -53.18
C ARG A 219 12.51 -14.59 -54.31
N GLU A 220 13.38 -13.58 -54.28
CA GLU A 220 13.58 -12.60 -55.35
C GLU A 220 13.95 -13.29 -56.66
N ARG A 221 14.91 -14.23 -56.59
CA ARG A 221 15.35 -15.03 -57.75
C ARG A 221 14.20 -15.83 -58.34
N ASP A 222 13.42 -16.51 -57.50
CA ASP A 222 12.28 -17.32 -57.95
C ASP A 222 11.22 -16.48 -58.66
N VAL A 223 10.87 -15.33 -58.08
CA VAL A 223 9.88 -14.41 -58.67
C VAL A 223 10.38 -13.80 -59.97
N ARG A 224 11.69 -13.47 -60.09
CA ARG A 224 12.29 -13.01 -61.35
C ARG A 224 12.22 -14.08 -62.43
N LEU A 225 12.58 -15.33 -62.11
CA LEU A 225 12.50 -16.45 -63.05
C LEU A 225 11.06 -16.69 -63.53
N GLU A 226 10.09 -16.57 -62.64
CA GLU A 226 8.66 -16.69 -62.99
C GLU A 226 8.20 -15.53 -63.89
N LYS A 227 8.60 -14.30 -63.57
CA LYS A 227 8.32 -13.11 -64.40
C LYS A 227 8.95 -13.25 -65.79
N ASP A 228 10.17 -13.75 -65.90
CA ASP A 228 10.83 -13.95 -67.19
C ASP A 228 10.12 -14.98 -68.05
N ARG A 229 9.59 -16.06 -67.45
CA ARG A 229 8.75 -17.04 -68.15
C ARG A 229 7.44 -16.40 -68.64
N VAL A 230 6.76 -15.62 -67.81
CA VAL A 230 5.52 -14.91 -68.21
C VAL A 230 5.82 -13.91 -69.33
N ASN A 231 6.91 -13.14 -69.22
CA ASN A 231 7.36 -12.22 -70.26
C ASN A 231 7.67 -12.94 -71.58
N GLN A 232 8.26 -14.13 -71.52
CA GLN A 232 8.50 -14.94 -72.69
C GLN A 232 7.18 -15.41 -73.33
N GLN A 233 6.23 -15.90 -72.52
CA GLN A 233 4.90 -16.28 -73.03
C GLN A 233 4.15 -15.11 -73.67
N ILE A 234 4.28 -13.89 -73.12
CA ILE A 234 3.73 -12.67 -73.73
C ILE A 234 4.42 -12.40 -75.06
N ARG A 235 5.76 -12.44 -75.13
CA ARG A 235 6.51 -12.22 -76.38
C ARG A 235 6.16 -13.24 -77.45
N ASP A 236 6.05 -14.51 -77.09
CA ASP A 236 5.68 -15.59 -78.02
C ASP A 236 4.27 -15.34 -78.58
N LEU A 237 3.31 -15.00 -77.72
CA LEU A 237 1.93 -14.71 -78.13
C LEU A 237 1.83 -13.43 -79.00
N VAL A 238 2.59 -12.38 -78.67
CA VAL A 238 2.67 -11.16 -79.48
C VAL A 238 3.35 -11.44 -80.83
N SER A 239 4.35 -12.33 -80.86
CA SER A 239 5.02 -12.74 -82.10
C SER A 239 4.10 -13.53 -83.04
N ASP A 240 3.29 -14.43 -82.49
CA ASP A 240 2.35 -15.26 -83.26
C ASP A 240 1.32 -14.41 -84.01
N TYR A 241 0.81 -13.34 -83.36
CA TYR A 241 -0.21 -12.46 -83.93
C TYR A 241 0.34 -11.11 -84.45
N LYS A 242 1.65 -10.87 -84.32
CA LYS A 242 2.37 -9.64 -84.72
C LYS A 242 1.74 -8.33 -84.19
N THR A 243 1.00 -8.40 -83.09
CA THR A 243 0.34 -7.23 -82.48
C THR A 243 0.38 -7.33 -80.96
N GLU A 244 0.43 -6.17 -80.30
CA GLU A 244 0.24 -6.05 -78.85
C GLU A 244 -1.18 -5.60 -78.48
N ASN A 245 -1.98 -5.24 -79.48
CA ASN A 245 -3.36 -4.81 -79.34
C ASN A 245 -4.24 -5.66 -80.28
N PHE A 246 -5.04 -6.55 -79.69
CA PHE A 246 -5.93 -7.45 -80.42
C PHE A 246 -7.24 -6.76 -80.85
N GLU A 247 -7.58 -5.61 -80.28
CA GLU A 247 -8.85 -4.91 -80.54
C GLU A 247 -9.08 -4.63 -82.04
N PRO A 248 -8.09 -4.11 -82.81
CA PRO A 248 -8.29 -3.82 -84.23
C PRO A 248 -8.49 -5.10 -85.06
N LEU A 249 -7.82 -6.21 -84.72
CA LEU A 249 -7.97 -7.48 -85.41
C LEU A 249 -9.30 -8.15 -85.11
N ILE A 250 -9.74 -8.09 -83.84
CA ILE A 250 -11.06 -8.59 -83.45
C ILE A 250 -12.15 -7.78 -84.17
N GLU A 251 -12.00 -6.46 -84.24
CA GLU A 251 -12.93 -5.59 -84.97
C GLU A 251 -12.94 -5.92 -86.47
N GLU A 252 -11.78 -6.07 -87.10
CA GLU A 252 -11.64 -6.44 -88.52
C GLU A 252 -12.32 -7.78 -88.84
N VAL A 253 -12.04 -8.83 -88.07
CA VAL A 253 -12.64 -10.15 -88.27
C VAL A 253 -14.14 -10.13 -87.98
N THR A 254 -14.59 -9.36 -86.99
CA THR A 254 -16.02 -9.22 -86.69
C THR A 254 -16.76 -8.52 -87.85
N LEU A 255 -16.15 -7.51 -88.47
CA LEU A 255 -16.70 -6.85 -89.66
C LEU A 255 -16.74 -7.80 -90.85
N GLU A 256 -15.73 -8.65 -91.02
CA GLU A 256 -15.69 -9.66 -92.08
C GLU A 256 -16.79 -10.72 -91.90
N ILE A 257 -16.97 -11.26 -90.69
CA ILE A 257 -18.07 -12.18 -90.35
C ILE A 257 -19.43 -11.53 -90.69
N ARG A 258 -19.61 -10.26 -90.32
CA ARG A 258 -20.85 -9.52 -90.62
C ARG A 258 -21.08 -9.40 -92.13
N ALA A 259 -20.03 -9.09 -92.90
CA ALA A 259 -20.12 -8.99 -94.35
C ALA A 259 -20.46 -10.33 -95.00
N ILE A 260 -19.80 -11.43 -94.60
CA ILE A 260 -20.07 -12.78 -95.11
C ILE A 260 -21.49 -13.22 -94.76
N LYS A 261 -21.96 -12.99 -93.51
CA LYS A 261 -23.34 -13.30 -93.11
C LYS A 261 -24.37 -12.51 -93.92
N SER A 262 -24.09 -11.25 -94.24
CA SER A 262 -24.95 -10.44 -95.10
C SER A 262 -25.03 -11.00 -96.52
N GLU A 263 -23.89 -11.41 -97.10
CA GLU A 263 -23.84 -12.00 -98.44
C GLU A 263 -24.55 -13.37 -98.47
N LEU A 264 -24.37 -14.21 -97.44
CA LEU A 264 -25.13 -15.44 -97.26
C LEU A 264 -26.63 -15.20 -97.20
N GLY A 265 -27.06 -14.15 -96.49
CA GLY A 265 -28.47 -13.74 -96.44
C GLY A 265 -29.04 -13.44 -97.82
N GLN A 266 -28.29 -12.70 -98.66
CA GLN A 266 -28.70 -12.38 -100.03
C GLN A 266 -28.75 -13.64 -100.92
N VAL A 267 -27.73 -14.49 -100.86
CA VAL A 267 -27.70 -15.76 -101.63
C VAL A 267 -28.85 -16.67 -101.22
N ASN A 268 -29.16 -16.76 -99.92
CA ASN A 268 -30.28 -17.54 -99.43
C ASN A 268 -31.62 -16.99 -99.90
N SER A 269 -31.82 -15.67 -99.92
CA SER A 269 -33.05 -15.09 -100.48
C SER A 269 -33.21 -15.36 -101.98
N TYR A 270 -32.11 -15.36 -102.76
CA TYR A 270 -32.18 -15.75 -104.17
C TYR A 270 -32.53 -17.23 -104.35
N LEU A 271 -31.95 -18.12 -103.53
CA LEU A 271 -32.28 -19.55 -103.54
C LEU A 271 -33.74 -19.83 -103.15
N GLU A 272 -34.33 -19.00 -102.29
CA GLU A 272 -35.74 -19.12 -101.89
C GLU A 272 -36.71 -18.86 -103.06
N ILE A 273 -36.34 -17.96 -104.00
CA ILE A 273 -37.09 -17.71 -105.25
C ILE A 273 -37.13 -18.98 -106.12
N PHE A 274 -35.99 -19.66 -106.30
CA PHE A 274 -35.93 -20.92 -107.06
C PHE A 274 -36.77 -22.03 -106.44
N THR A 275 -36.88 -22.09 -105.11
CA THR A 275 -37.73 -23.09 -104.43
C THR A 275 -39.23 -22.78 -104.52
N GLN A 276 -39.62 -21.54 -104.86
CA GLN A 276 -41.02 -21.14 -104.98
C GLN A 276 -41.63 -21.42 -106.37
N GLU A 277 -40.82 -21.61 -107.42
CA GLU A 277 -41.30 -21.94 -108.79
C GLU A 277 -41.35 -23.44 -109.09
N ASP A 278 -40.69 -24.30 -108.30
CA ASP A 278 -40.71 -25.77 -108.46
C ASP A 278 -42.05 -26.42 -108.07
N ASP A 279 -42.99 -25.69 -107.44
CA ASP A 279 -44.26 -26.25 -106.95
C ASP A 279 -45.47 -26.08 -107.91
N GLU A 280 -45.35 -25.35 -109.04
CA GLU A 280 -46.52 -25.05 -109.90
C GLU A 280 -46.46 -25.45 -111.38
N ASN A 281 -45.45 -26.21 -111.86
CA ASN A 281 -45.51 -26.72 -113.24
C ASN A 281 -44.70 -28.01 -113.49
N THR A 282 -45.09 -29.10 -112.83
CA THR A 282 -44.58 -30.45 -113.13
C THR A 282 -45.37 -31.08 -114.30
N VAL A 283 -44.95 -30.85 -115.54
CA VAL A 283 -45.33 -31.71 -116.67
C VAL A 283 -44.19 -32.68 -116.93
N SER A 284 -44.33 -33.90 -116.42
CA SER A 284 -43.48 -35.03 -116.78
C SER A 284 -43.57 -35.26 -118.29
N ARG A 285 -42.48 -35.02 -119.03
CA ARG A 285 -42.35 -35.41 -120.43
C ARG A 285 -41.66 -36.77 -120.49
N ASP A 286 -42.46 -37.81 -120.77
CA ASP A 286 -41.96 -39.13 -121.17
C ASP A 286 -41.07 -38.97 -122.41
N ILE A 287 -39.79 -39.35 -122.28
CA ILE A 287 -38.84 -39.38 -123.39
C ILE A 287 -39.22 -40.58 -124.27
N PRO A 288 -39.56 -40.40 -125.56
CA PRO A 288 -39.96 -41.52 -126.41
C PRO A 288 -38.76 -42.46 -126.66
N GLU A 289 -38.88 -43.74 -126.28
CA GLU A 289 -37.81 -44.73 -126.47
C GLU A 289 -37.84 -45.36 -127.88
N THR A 290 -38.95 -45.19 -128.61
CA THR A 290 -39.15 -45.76 -129.94
C THR A 290 -39.43 -44.68 -131.00
N PRO A 291 -38.99 -44.88 -132.26
CA PRO A 291 -39.32 -43.97 -133.35
C PRO A 291 -40.82 -43.77 -133.56
N GLU A 292 -41.64 -44.81 -133.29
CA GLU A 292 -43.10 -44.74 -133.39
C GLU A 292 -43.73 -43.84 -132.32
N GLU A 293 -43.21 -43.85 -131.10
CA GLU A 293 -43.66 -42.93 -130.04
C GLU A 293 -43.20 -41.49 -130.32
N ALA A 294 -41.99 -41.31 -130.86
CA ALA A 294 -41.49 -39.99 -131.23
C ALA A 294 -42.29 -39.35 -132.38
N ALA A 295 -42.83 -40.17 -133.30
CA ALA A 295 -43.69 -39.70 -134.39
C ALA A 295 -45.01 -39.06 -133.92
N LEU A 296 -45.50 -39.38 -132.72
CA LEU A 296 -46.68 -38.71 -132.16
C LEU A 296 -46.42 -37.23 -131.90
N ASN A 297 -45.18 -36.86 -131.61
CA ASN A 297 -44.81 -35.53 -131.16
C ASN A 297 -43.89 -34.78 -132.15
N ASP A 298 -43.16 -35.49 -133.02
CA ASP A 298 -42.34 -34.90 -134.09
C ASP A 298 -42.94 -35.26 -135.47
N SER A 299 -43.59 -34.26 -136.06
CA SER A 299 -44.21 -34.36 -137.39
C SER A 299 -43.25 -34.76 -138.51
N ARG A 300 -41.95 -34.52 -138.35
CA ARG A 300 -40.93 -34.86 -139.34
C ARG A 300 -40.57 -36.33 -139.24
N ILE A 301 -40.40 -36.86 -138.03
CA ILE A 301 -40.25 -38.32 -137.80
C ILE A 301 -41.47 -39.07 -138.35
N ALA A 302 -42.68 -38.58 -138.07
CA ALA A 302 -43.91 -39.15 -138.61
C ALA A 302 -43.92 -39.20 -140.15
N SER A 303 -43.48 -38.12 -140.80
CA SER A 303 -43.43 -38.05 -142.27
C SER A 303 -42.40 -39.01 -142.87
N LEU A 304 -41.27 -39.25 -142.19
CA LEU A 304 -40.22 -40.17 -142.64
C LEU A 304 -40.65 -41.63 -142.49
N ILE A 305 -41.31 -41.98 -141.37
CA ILE A 305 -41.88 -43.32 -141.14
C ILE A 305 -42.92 -43.63 -142.23
N LEU A 306 -43.82 -42.69 -142.52
CA LEU A 306 -44.83 -42.89 -143.57
C LEU A 306 -44.19 -43.15 -144.95
N GLN A 307 -43.16 -42.39 -145.31
CA GLN A 307 -42.44 -42.61 -146.58
C GLN A 307 -41.75 -43.98 -146.61
N ARG A 308 -41.13 -44.39 -145.51
CA ARG A 308 -40.50 -45.71 -145.39
C ARG A 308 -41.53 -46.82 -145.58
N ASP A 309 -42.66 -46.75 -144.89
CA ASP A 309 -43.66 -47.81 -144.88
C ASP A 309 -44.30 -47.98 -146.27
N THR A 310 -44.55 -46.88 -146.99
CA THR A 310 -45.01 -46.96 -148.40
C THR A 310 -44.00 -47.64 -149.32
N LEU A 311 -42.69 -47.42 -149.12
CA LEU A 311 -41.65 -48.12 -149.89
C LEU A 311 -41.56 -49.60 -149.51
N ILE A 312 -41.77 -49.94 -148.23
CA ILE A 312 -41.85 -51.34 -147.79
C ILE A 312 -43.01 -52.04 -148.48
N GLU A 313 -44.19 -51.42 -148.51
CA GLU A 313 -45.39 -51.96 -149.15
C GLU A 313 -45.18 -52.19 -150.65
N ASN A 314 -44.64 -51.19 -151.36
CA ASN A 314 -44.28 -51.29 -152.78
C ASN A 314 -43.27 -52.42 -153.04
N ARG A 315 -42.25 -52.56 -152.17
CA ARG A 315 -41.29 -53.68 -152.26
C ARG A 315 -41.99 -55.03 -152.13
N THR A 316 -42.89 -55.18 -151.17
CA THR A 316 -43.65 -56.44 -150.99
C THR A 316 -44.57 -56.72 -152.17
N GLU A 317 -45.21 -55.71 -152.75
CA GLU A 317 -46.07 -55.87 -153.92
C GLU A 317 -45.26 -56.33 -155.14
N MET A 318 -44.10 -55.71 -155.40
CA MET A 318 -43.14 -56.14 -156.43
C MET A 318 -42.72 -57.61 -156.24
N MET A 319 -42.53 -58.06 -155.00
CA MET A 319 -42.07 -59.42 -154.73
C MET A 319 -43.19 -60.48 -154.82
N VAL A 320 -44.39 -60.17 -154.32
CA VAL A 320 -45.48 -61.14 -154.20
C VAL A 320 -46.40 -61.12 -155.41
N ALA A 321 -46.78 -59.94 -155.89
CA ALA A 321 -47.76 -59.79 -156.97
C ALA A 321 -47.11 -59.95 -158.36
N GLU A 322 -45.90 -59.43 -158.57
CA GLU A 322 -45.18 -59.56 -159.85
C GLU A 322 -44.23 -60.77 -159.88
N GLY A 323 -44.03 -61.45 -158.74
CA GLY A 323 -43.15 -62.62 -158.61
C GLY A 323 -41.65 -62.29 -158.72
N LEU A 324 -41.27 -61.01 -158.56
CA LEU A 324 -39.88 -60.59 -158.61
C LEU A 324 -39.12 -61.13 -157.40
N ARG A 325 -37.90 -61.62 -157.64
CA ARG A 325 -37.00 -62.06 -156.56
C ARG A 325 -36.28 -60.87 -155.94
N GLU A 326 -35.85 -61.03 -154.70
CA GLU A 326 -35.10 -60.03 -153.91
C GLU A 326 -33.89 -59.43 -154.65
N GLU A 327 -33.25 -60.21 -155.52
CA GLU A 327 -32.07 -59.79 -156.27
C GLU A 327 -32.39 -58.92 -157.50
N HIS A 328 -33.68 -58.78 -157.85
CA HIS A 328 -34.12 -57.99 -158.98
C HIS A 328 -33.76 -56.51 -158.79
N ARG A 329 -33.30 -55.87 -159.87
CA ARG A 329 -32.69 -54.52 -159.83
C ARG A 329 -33.59 -53.48 -159.16
N ASP A 330 -34.90 -53.53 -159.43
CA ASP A 330 -35.84 -52.55 -158.88
C ASP A 330 -36.16 -52.82 -157.41
N VAL A 331 -36.24 -54.10 -157.00
CA VAL A 331 -36.42 -54.49 -155.59
C VAL A 331 -35.21 -54.05 -154.74
N ARG A 332 -33.97 -54.23 -155.23
CA ARG A 332 -32.78 -53.72 -154.53
C ARG A 332 -32.76 -52.19 -154.44
N ARG A 333 -33.21 -51.49 -155.48
CA ARG A 333 -33.28 -50.01 -155.48
C ARG A 333 -34.22 -49.52 -154.37
N VAL A 334 -35.40 -50.12 -154.25
CA VAL A 334 -36.37 -49.75 -153.19
C VAL A 334 -35.83 -50.11 -151.80
N THR A 335 -35.20 -51.27 -151.63
CA THR A 335 -34.55 -51.63 -150.35
C THR A 335 -33.50 -50.62 -149.93
N GLN A 336 -32.68 -50.12 -150.87
CA GLN A 336 -31.68 -49.10 -150.54
C GLN A 336 -32.31 -47.77 -150.12
N MET A 337 -33.47 -47.41 -150.68
CA MET A 337 -34.20 -46.20 -150.27
C MET A 337 -34.77 -46.32 -148.86
N ILE A 338 -35.25 -47.50 -148.48
CA ILE A 338 -35.73 -47.80 -147.12
C ILE A 338 -34.59 -47.63 -146.11
N GLU A 339 -33.42 -48.23 -146.33
CA GLU A 339 -32.26 -48.09 -145.42
C GLU A 339 -31.82 -46.63 -145.24
N ASN A 340 -31.89 -45.81 -146.29
CA ASN A 340 -31.53 -44.40 -146.19
C ASN A 340 -32.54 -43.62 -145.33
N LEU A 341 -33.83 -43.95 -145.42
CA LEU A 341 -34.87 -43.33 -144.60
C LEU A 341 -34.72 -43.73 -143.13
N ASP A 342 -34.42 -44.99 -142.83
CA ASP A 342 -34.19 -45.45 -141.45
C ASP A 342 -33.03 -44.66 -140.79
N LYS A 343 -31.92 -44.43 -141.51
CA LYS A 343 -30.83 -43.60 -140.98
C LYS A 343 -31.25 -42.16 -140.67
N SER A 344 -32.08 -41.55 -141.53
CA SER A 344 -32.57 -40.18 -141.29
C SER A 344 -33.53 -40.10 -140.10
N ILE A 345 -34.24 -41.17 -139.78
CA ILE A 345 -35.09 -41.26 -138.58
C ILE A 345 -34.20 -41.32 -137.33
N ASP A 346 -33.16 -42.16 -137.33
CA ASP A 346 -32.24 -42.31 -136.19
C ASP A 346 -31.47 -41.02 -135.88
N GLU A 347 -31.00 -40.30 -136.90
CA GLU A 347 -30.32 -39.01 -136.71
C GLU A 347 -31.24 -37.97 -136.06
N ARG A 348 -32.52 -37.97 -136.42
CA ARG A 348 -33.51 -37.03 -135.86
C ARG A 348 -33.91 -37.40 -134.42
N MET A 349 -33.96 -38.69 -134.11
CA MET A 349 -34.17 -39.17 -132.74
C MET A 349 -33.06 -38.67 -131.80
N LEU A 350 -31.80 -38.68 -132.26
CA LEU A 350 -30.66 -38.27 -131.45
C LEU A 350 -30.67 -36.76 -131.10
N GLU A 351 -31.11 -35.91 -132.04
CA GLU A 351 -31.24 -34.46 -131.83
C GLU A 351 -32.32 -34.09 -130.79
N LEU A 352 -33.37 -34.90 -130.64
CA LEU A 352 -34.45 -34.62 -129.68
C LEU A 352 -34.07 -34.95 -128.23
N THR A 353 -33.02 -35.76 -128.05
CA THR A 353 -32.59 -36.26 -126.73
C THR A 353 -31.46 -35.46 -126.06
N SER A 354 -30.92 -34.40 -126.67
CA SER A 354 -29.84 -33.60 -126.06
C SER A 354 -30.34 -32.32 -125.39
N GLU A 355 -30.22 -32.26 -124.06
CA GLU A 355 -30.70 -31.21 -123.14
C GLU A 355 -29.86 -29.91 -123.13
N GLU A 356 -30.52 -28.74 -123.12
CA GLU A 356 -30.01 -27.49 -122.53
C GLU A 356 -31.16 -26.80 -121.76
N GLU A 357 -30.90 -26.46 -120.48
CA GLU A 357 -31.84 -25.82 -119.53
C GLU A 357 -32.07 -24.32 -119.82
N PRO A 358 -33.24 -23.75 -119.44
CA PRO A 358 -33.55 -22.32 -119.61
C PRO A 358 -32.84 -21.41 -118.60
N VAL A 359 -32.34 -20.26 -119.06
CA VAL A 359 -31.74 -19.19 -118.24
C VAL A 359 -32.83 -18.26 -117.71
N LEU A 360 -32.90 -18.06 -116.38
CA LEU A 360 -33.80 -17.12 -115.71
C LEU A 360 -33.18 -15.72 -115.60
N TYR A 361 -34.00 -14.67 -115.57
CA TYR A 361 -33.57 -13.27 -115.50
C TYR A 361 -34.16 -12.57 -114.26
N ASP A 362 -33.44 -11.62 -113.66
CA ASP A 362 -33.90 -10.80 -112.53
C ASP A 362 -34.92 -9.71 -112.97
N GLU A 363 -35.51 -8.98 -112.01
CA GLU A 363 -36.48 -7.90 -112.27
C GLU A 363 -35.90 -6.74 -113.11
N GLU A 364 -34.56 -6.63 -113.20
CA GLU A 364 -33.84 -5.65 -114.02
C GLU A 364 -33.41 -6.21 -115.39
N GLY A 365 -33.74 -7.47 -115.70
CA GLY A 365 -33.49 -8.13 -116.97
C GLY A 365 -32.07 -8.69 -117.15
N ASN A 366 -31.29 -8.85 -116.07
CA ASN A 366 -30.00 -9.53 -116.09
C ASN A 366 -30.17 -11.03 -115.83
N PRO A 367 -29.40 -11.90 -116.50
CA PRO A 367 -29.49 -13.34 -116.26
C PRO A 367 -29.09 -13.68 -114.82
N LEU A 368 -30.00 -14.32 -114.09
CA LEU A 368 -29.76 -14.85 -112.75
C LEU A 368 -28.76 -16.00 -112.81
N PRO A 369 -27.81 -16.09 -111.87
CA PRO A 369 -26.94 -17.25 -111.76
C PRO A 369 -27.77 -18.53 -111.54
N SER A 370 -27.36 -19.66 -112.12
CA SER A 370 -28.12 -20.91 -111.98
C SER A 370 -28.23 -21.32 -110.50
N ALA A 371 -29.30 -22.06 -110.15
CA ALA A 371 -29.51 -22.53 -108.78
C ALA A 371 -28.29 -23.33 -108.26
N GLU A 372 -27.62 -24.08 -109.12
CA GLU A 372 -26.37 -24.78 -108.81
C GLU A 372 -25.21 -23.81 -108.52
N GLN A 373 -25.06 -22.73 -109.28
CA GLN A 373 -24.05 -21.69 -109.02
C GLN A 373 -24.27 -21.00 -107.67
N LEU A 374 -25.52 -20.71 -107.30
CA LEU A 374 -25.87 -20.12 -106.02
C LEU A 374 -25.65 -21.09 -104.85
N ARG A 375 -25.98 -22.38 -104.99
CA ARG A 375 -25.67 -23.42 -103.99
C ARG A 375 -24.16 -23.55 -103.78
N ASN A 376 -23.39 -23.61 -104.86
CA ASN A 376 -21.92 -23.65 -104.81
C ASN A 376 -21.33 -22.35 -104.22
N ARG A 377 -22.00 -21.20 -104.40
CA ARG A 377 -21.59 -19.94 -103.75
C ARG A 377 -21.90 -19.96 -102.26
N ARG A 378 -23.09 -20.44 -101.85
CA ARG A 378 -23.49 -20.58 -100.45
C ARG A 378 -22.52 -21.49 -99.70
N GLU A 379 -22.25 -22.69 -100.21
CA GLU A 379 -21.33 -23.63 -99.57
C GLU A 379 -19.94 -23.03 -99.37
N ARG A 380 -19.40 -22.33 -100.38
CA ARG A 380 -18.13 -21.62 -100.26
C ARG A 380 -18.15 -20.52 -99.18
N LEU A 381 -19.25 -19.77 -99.09
CA LEU A 381 -19.41 -18.74 -98.06
C LEU A 381 -19.62 -19.33 -96.67
N GLU A 382 -20.30 -20.47 -96.54
CA GLU A 382 -20.48 -21.20 -95.26
C GLU A 382 -19.15 -21.75 -94.75
N VAL A 383 -18.35 -22.36 -95.63
CA VAL A 383 -17.00 -22.83 -95.27
C VAL A 383 -16.12 -21.65 -94.85
N ARG A 384 -16.13 -20.55 -95.61
CA ARG A 384 -15.39 -19.34 -95.25
C ARG A 384 -15.87 -18.75 -93.94
N LEU A 385 -17.18 -18.70 -93.70
CA LEU A 385 -17.75 -18.20 -92.45
C LEU A 385 -17.27 -19.04 -91.26
N ALA A 386 -17.33 -20.36 -91.37
CA ALA A 386 -16.86 -21.26 -90.32
C ALA A 386 -15.35 -21.11 -90.04
N GLU A 387 -14.54 -20.89 -91.08
CA GLU A 387 -13.11 -20.60 -90.95
C GLU A 387 -12.88 -19.24 -90.27
N THR A 388 -13.59 -18.19 -90.68
CA THR A 388 -13.47 -16.85 -90.08
C THR A 388 -13.98 -16.82 -88.63
N GLU A 389 -15.06 -17.53 -88.31
CA GLU A 389 -15.57 -17.66 -86.92
C GLU A 389 -14.56 -18.38 -86.03
N ARG A 390 -13.92 -19.45 -86.52
CA ARG A 390 -12.85 -20.14 -85.80
C ARG A 390 -11.65 -19.23 -85.56
N ASN A 391 -11.23 -18.46 -86.57
CA ASN A 391 -10.17 -17.47 -86.41
C ASN A 391 -10.52 -16.38 -85.38
N ALA A 392 -11.80 -15.97 -85.31
CA ALA A 392 -12.28 -15.02 -84.30
C ALA A 392 -12.22 -15.59 -82.89
N GLU A 393 -12.62 -16.86 -82.70
CA GLU A 393 -12.51 -17.56 -81.42
C GLU A 393 -11.04 -17.69 -80.97
N ASP A 394 -10.14 -18.05 -81.89
CA ASP A 394 -8.70 -18.16 -81.61
C ASP A 394 -8.13 -16.79 -81.20
N LEU A 395 -8.46 -15.71 -81.93
CA LEU A 395 -8.05 -14.34 -81.59
C LEU A 395 -8.60 -13.87 -80.24
N PHE A 396 -9.86 -14.18 -79.93
CA PHE A 396 -10.48 -13.82 -78.65
C PHE A 396 -9.87 -14.60 -77.48
N SER A 397 -9.56 -15.89 -77.69
CA SER A 397 -8.87 -16.69 -76.68
C SER A 397 -7.44 -16.19 -76.43
N ALA A 398 -6.75 -15.76 -77.49
CA ALA A 398 -5.42 -15.17 -77.41
C ALA A 398 -5.44 -13.81 -76.69
N SER A 399 -6.42 -12.95 -76.95
CA SER A 399 -6.55 -11.66 -76.27
C SER A 399 -6.80 -11.81 -74.76
N LEU A 400 -7.70 -12.72 -74.37
CA LEU A 400 -7.96 -13.03 -72.96
C LEU A 400 -6.71 -13.59 -72.27
N ARG A 401 -5.98 -14.49 -72.95
CA ARG A 401 -4.73 -15.05 -72.44
C ARG A 401 -3.66 -13.97 -72.26
N LEU A 402 -3.55 -13.03 -73.20
CA LEU A 402 -2.63 -11.89 -73.07
C LEU A 402 -2.98 -11.04 -71.86
N GLU A 403 -4.26 -10.74 -71.63
CA GLU A 403 -4.71 -9.95 -70.47
C GLU A 403 -4.41 -10.66 -69.14
N GLN A 404 -4.64 -11.97 -69.05
CA GLN A 404 -4.29 -12.77 -67.87
C GLN A 404 -2.79 -12.79 -67.59
N LEU A 405 -1.96 -12.93 -68.65
CA LEU A 405 -0.51 -12.88 -68.53
C LEU A 405 -0.02 -11.50 -68.08
N ARG A 406 -0.56 -10.41 -68.64
CA ARG A 406 -0.25 -9.03 -68.21
C ARG A 406 -0.63 -8.80 -66.74
N LYS A 407 -1.80 -9.27 -66.31
CA LYS A 407 -2.21 -9.16 -64.90
C LYS A 407 -1.27 -9.94 -63.97
N THR A 408 -0.81 -11.11 -64.41
CA THR A 408 0.18 -11.92 -63.67
C THR A 408 1.52 -11.22 -63.62
N GLN A 409 1.97 -10.63 -64.73
CA GLN A 409 3.17 -9.82 -64.82
C GLN A 409 3.14 -8.65 -63.82
N THR A 410 2.05 -7.87 -63.78
CA THR A 410 1.89 -6.77 -62.81
C THR A 410 1.94 -7.26 -61.36
N ARG A 411 1.28 -8.38 -61.05
CA ARG A 411 1.31 -8.95 -59.69
C ARG A 411 2.72 -9.40 -59.29
N LEU A 412 3.47 -9.97 -60.23
CA LEU A 412 4.86 -10.36 -60.01
C LEU A 412 5.75 -9.12 -59.87
N ASP A 413 5.48 -8.03 -60.60
CA ASP A 413 6.16 -6.74 -60.44
C ASP A 413 5.93 -6.12 -59.07
N ASP A 414 4.69 -6.12 -58.57
CA ASP A 414 4.37 -5.65 -57.22
C ASP A 414 5.08 -6.51 -56.16
N SER A 415 5.12 -7.83 -56.38
CA SER A 415 5.80 -8.77 -55.48
C SER A 415 7.31 -8.55 -55.49
N LEU A 416 7.92 -8.34 -56.65
CA LEU A 416 9.33 -7.97 -56.77
C LEU A 416 9.59 -6.64 -56.09
N THR A 417 8.79 -5.60 -56.36
CA THR A 417 8.92 -4.29 -55.70
C THR A 417 8.84 -4.41 -54.18
N GLN A 418 7.95 -5.27 -53.65
CA GLN A 418 7.86 -5.50 -52.22
C GLN A 418 9.09 -6.25 -51.64
N VAL A 419 9.63 -7.22 -52.39
CA VAL A 419 10.83 -7.96 -52.00
C VAL A 419 12.07 -7.07 -52.12
N ASP A 420 12.21 -6.32 -53.21
CA ASP A 420 13.28 -5.35 -53.48
C ASP A 420 13.25 -4.24 -52.43
N ASN A 421 12.10 -3.66 -52.10
CA ASN A 421 12.00 -2.66 -51.02
C ASN A 421 12.39 -3.26 -49.65
N ARG A 422 12.10 -4.55 -49.41
CA ARG A 422 12.53 -5.24 -48.18
C ARG A 422 14.02 -5.54 -48.20
N LEU A 423 14.57 -5.97 -49.33
CA LEU A 423 15.98 -6.22 -49.52
C LEU A 423 16.77 -4.91 -49.44
N GLU A 424 16.28 -3.83 -50.03
CA GLU A 424 16.85 -2.48 -49.97
C GLU A 424 16.73 -1.90 -48.57
N MET A 425 15.62 -2.15 -47.84
CA MET A 425 15.50 -1.79 -46.42
C MET A 425 16.49 -2.59 -45.55
N ILE A 426 16.64 -3.88 -45.81
CA ILE A 426 17.62 -4.73 -45.11
C ILE A 426 19.06 -4.39 -45.54
N GLU A 427 19.27 -3.98 -46.79
CA GLU A 427 20.56 -3.57 -47.33
C GLU A 427 20.91 -2.17 -46.86
N THR A 428 19.95 -1.25 -46.69
CA THR A 428 20.19 0.00 -45.96
C THR A 428 20.37 -0.26 -44.48
N GLU A 429 19.66 -1.20 -43.84
CA GLU A 429 19.96 -1.67 -42.47
C GLU A 429 21.33 -2.36 -42.38
N SER A 430 21.78 -3.04 -43.43
CA SER A 430 23.07 -3.76 -43.51
C SER A 430 24.21 -2.86 -43.97
N MET A 431 23.95 -1.81 -44.74
CA MET A 431 24.88 -0.72 -45.08
C MET A 431 24.95 0.28 -43.95
N LEU A 432 23.87 0.41 -43.16
CA LEU A 432 23.96 0.85 -41.78
C LEU A 432 24.90 -0.12 -41.08
N ASP A 433 24.63 -1.41 -40.85
CA ASP A 433 25.56 -2.37 -40.16
C ASP A 433 27.04 -2.39 -40.68
N ASP A 434 27.28 -2.26 -41.99
CA ASP A 434 28.62 -2.25 -42.62
C ASP A 434 29.28 -0.86 -42.64
N MET A 435 28.51 0.23 -42.56
CA MET A 435 29.02 1.57 -42.22
C MET A 435 28.89 1.88 -40.71
N GLN A 436 28.46 0.91 -39.90
CA GLN A 436 28.08 1.09 -38.51
C GLN A 436 28.66 0.00 -37.59
N GLU A 437 29.78 0.34 -36.97
CA GLU A 437 29.94 0.11 -35.52
C GLU A 437 28.85 0.88 -34.72
N VAL A 438 27.55 0.61 -34.94
CA VAL A 438 26.41 1.29 -34.28
C VAL A 438 25.57 0.29 -33.48
N THR A 439 26.25 -0.54 -32.71
CA THR A 439 25.76 -0.89 -31.38
C THR A 439 26.67 -0.19 -30.39
N GLY A 440 26.10 0.65 -29.51
CA GLY A 440 26.89 1.44 -28.55
C GLY A 440 27.94 0.57 -27.85
N LYS A 441 29.19 1.04 -27.81
CA LYS A 441 30.31 0.26 -27.28
C LYS A 441 30.06 -0.08 -25.81
N ILE A 442 29.73 -1.33 -25.52
CA ILE A 442 29.59 -1.84 -24.16
C ILE A 442 31.00 -2.05 -23.61
N SER A 443 31.33 -1.35 -22.54
CA SER A 443 32.63 -1.49 -21.86
C SER A 443 32.47 -1.44 -20.36
N ILE A 444 33.36 -2.11 -19.63
CA ILE A 444 33.47 -1.94 -18.19
C ILE A 444 34.14 -0.59 -17.94
N ALA A 445 33.37 0.39 -17.45
CA ALA A 445 33.92 1.70 -17.08
C ALA A 445 34.67 1.66 -15.75
N ALA A 446 34.24 0.81 -14.82
CA ALA A 446 34.96 0.56 -13.57
C ALA A 446 34.75 -0.90 -13.13
N ARG A 447 35.85 -1.62 -12.89
CA ARG A 447 35.79 -2.95 -12.30
C ARG A 447 35.44 -2.87 -10.81
N PRO A 448 34.68 -3.84 -10.27
CA PRO A 448 34.41 -3.93 -8.85
C PRO A 448 35.70 -3.99 -8.04
N THR A 449 35.76 -3.18 -7.00
CA THR A 449 36.86 -3.16 -6.04
C THR A 449 36.42 -3.79 -4.72
N GLU A 450 37.39 -4.30 -3.96
CA GLU A 450 37.17 -4.77 -2.60
C GLU A 450 36.75 -3.58 -1.71
N ALA A 451 35.59 -3.67 -1.08
CA ALA A 451 35.09 -2.62 -0.20
C ALA A 451 35.89 -2.60 1.11
N ARG A 452 36.65 -1.53 1.33
CA ARG A 452 37.45 -1.33 2.55
C ARG A 452 36.60 -0.99 3.78
N GLU A 453 35.40 -0.48 3.57
CA GLU A 453 34.47 -0.07 4.63
C GLU A 453 33.09 -0.71 4.39
N PRO A 454 32.38 -1.13 5.45
CA PRO A 454 31.04 -1.68 5.33
C PRO A 454 30.04 -0.60 4.92
N THR A 455 29.16 -0.94 3.97
CA THR A 455 28.21 0.01 3.36
C THR A 455 27.07 0.37 4.31
N SER A 456 26.68 -0.57 5.16
CA SER A 456 25.79 -0.32 6.28
C SER A 456 26.20 -1.22 7.43
N ASP A 457 26.51 -0.62 8.58
CA ASP A 457 26.74 -1.36 9.81
C ASP A 457 25.46 -1.33 10.68
N PRO A 458 24.58 -2.35 10.59
CA PRO A 458 23.37 -2.41 11.42
C PRO A 458 23.70 -2.58 12.90
N ARG A 459 24.93 -2.94 13.28
CA ARG A 459 25.32 -3.23 14.66
C ARG A 459 25.14 -2.04 15.58
N ILE A 460 25.44 -0.82 15.11
CA ILE A 460 25.28 0.40 15.92
C ILE A 460 23.78 0.65 16.19
N LYS A 461 22.92 0.46 15.19
CA LYS A 461 21.48 0.61 15.34
C LYS A 461 20.90 -0.45 16.28
N MET A 462 21.34 -1.70 16.14
CA MET A 462 20.92 -2.80 17.01
C MET A 462 21.45 -2.66 18.44
N ALA A 463 22.68 -2.16 18.61
CA ALA A 463 23.25 -1.86 19.92
C ALA A 463 22.47 -0.73 20.62
N ALA A 464 22.11 0.34 19.89
CA ALA A 464 21.28 1.41 20.43
C ALA A 464 19.89 0.90 20.83
N ALA A 465 19.24 0.10 19.98
CA ALA A 465 17.95 -0.51 20.28
C ALA A 465 18.02 -1.46 21.50
N GLY A 466 19.05 -2.29 21.56
CA GLY A 466 19.31 -3.20 22.67
C GLY A 466 19.56 -2.47 23.99
N PHE A 467 20.34 -1.39 23.98
CA PHE A 467 20.60 -0.56 25.15
C PHE A 467 19.32 0.08 25.68
N VAL A 468 18.50 0.66 24.80
CA VAL A 468 17.24 1.30 25.19
C VAL A 468 16.25 0.27 25.74
N ALA A 469 16.05 -0.86 25.05
CA ALA A 469 15.08 -1.86 25.47
C ALA A 469 15.43 -2.46 26.84
N SER A 470 16.69 -2.82 27.05
CA SER A 470 17.16 -3.42 28.30
C SER A 470 17.30 -2.41 29.44
N GLY A 471 17.80 -1.20 29.18
CA GLY A 471 17.93 -0.14 30.19
C GLY A 471 16.58 0.39 30.69
N SER A 472 15.52 0.30 29.87
CA SER A 472 14.17 0.71 30.25
C SER A 472 13.49 -0.26 31.24
N LEU A 473 13.86 -1.55 31.24
CA LEU A 473 13.23 -2.57 32.09
C LEU A 473 13.32 -2.26 33.59
N PRO A 474 14.52 -1.97 34.16
CA PRO A 474 14.63 -1.56 35.56
C PRO A 474 13.81 -0.31 35.88
N VAL A 475 13.82 0.69 34.99
CA VAL A 475 13.08 1.95 35.20
C VAL A 475 11.58 1.66 35.31
N ILE A 476 11.03 0.89 34.37
CA ILE A 476 9.62 0.49 34.36
C ILE A 476 9.29 -0.35 35.60
N ALA A 477 10.14 -1.31 35.98
CA ALA A 477 9.93 -2.15 37.15
C ALA A 477 9.89 -1.34 38.45
N PHE A 478 10.81 -0.40 38.65
CA PHE A 478 10.82 0.45 39.84
C PHE A 478 9.65 1.44 39.86
N LEU A 479 9.26 1.95 38.70
CA LEU A 479 8.08 2.82 38.56
C LEU A 479 6.81 2.05 38.92
N MET A 480 6.64 0.81 38.44
CA MET A 480 5.54 -0.08 38.82
C MET A 480 5.54 -0.37 40.32
N LEU A 481 6.68 -0.75 40.90
CA LEU A 481 6.79 -1.01 42.34
C LEU A 481 6.47 0.22 43.19
N GLY A 482 6.79 1.42 42.70
CA GLY A 482 6.43 2.69 43.33
C GLY A 482 4.94 2.98 43.22
N TYR A 483 4.37 2.81 42.03
CA TYR A 483 2.96 3.05 41.75
C TYR A 483 2.03 2.14 42.56
N PHE A 484 2.35 0.85 42.65
CA PHE A 484 1.58 -0.12 43.44
C PHE A 484 1.88 -0.07 44.95
N SER A 485 2.69 0.88 45.41
CA SER A 485 2.97 1.01 46.84
C SER A 485 1.76 1.59 47.58
N HIS A 486 1.13 0.75 48.41
CA HIS A 486 -0.02 1.13 49.24
C HIS A 486 0.37 1.80 50.56
N ARG A 487 1.65 2.18 50.73
CA ARG A 487 2.18 2.76 51.96
C ARG A 487 2.48 4.25 51.77
N VAL A 488 2.17 5.06 52.76
CA VAL A 488 2.55 6.47 52.82
C VAL A 488 3.98 6.55 53.26
N ASN A 489 4.85 7.02 52.38
CA ASN A 489 6.28 7.15 52.67
C ASN A 489 6.73 8.60 52.75
N TYR A 490 5.90 9.54 52.28
CA TYR A 490 6.22 10.95 52.17
C TYR A 490 5.07 11.81 52.70
N SER A 491 5.39 13.01 53.20
CA SER A 491 4.40 13.95 53.73
C SER A 491 3.47 14.57 52.68
N ASP A 492 3.85 14.55 51.41
CA ASP A 492 3.06 15.10 50.31
C ASP A 492 2.13 14.07 49.65
N ASP A 493 1.97 12.89 50.25
CA ASP A 493 1.04 11.86 49.78
C ASP A 493 -0.41 12.37 49.82
N ASP A 494 -1.13 12.21 48.70
CA ASP A 494 -2.47 12.80 48.51
C ASP A 494 -3.52 12.33 49.53
N VAL A 495 -3.32 11.14 50.12
CA VAL A 495 -4.19 10.59 51.17
C VAL A 495 -4.18 11.48 52.43
N LEU A 496 -3.08 12.16 52.72
CA LEU A 496 -2.98 13.08 53.87
C LEU A 496 -3.73 14.38 53.62
N SER A 497 -3.91 14.77 52.36
CA SER A 497 -4.71 15.94 51.98
C SER A 497 -6.21 15.75 52.23
N GLY A 498 -6.69 14.49 52.28
CA GLY A 498 -8.09 14.16 52.57
C GLY A 498 -8.56 14.52 53.99
N ALA A 499 -7.65 14.87 54.90
CA ALA A 499 -7.96 15.24 56.28
C ALA A 499 -8.46 16.70 56.44
N ASN A 500 -8.73 17.43 55.35
CA ASN A 500 -9.16 18.85 55.28
C ASN A 500 -8.18 19.89 55.87
N ALA A 501 -7.40 19.54 56.90
CA ALA A 501 -6.45 20.42 57.57
C ALA A 501 -5.05 20.43 56.94
N GLY A 502 -4.77 19.51 56.00
CA GLY A 502 -3.43 19.24 55.47
C GLY A 502 -2.45 18.75 56.53
N VAL A 503 -1.23 18.42 56.12
CA VAL A 503 -0.15 18.11 57.07
C VAL A 503 0.36 19.42 57.68
N ILE A 504 0.13 19.62 58.97
CA ILE A 504 0.53 20.84 59.71
C ILE A 504 2.00 20.80 60.12
N GLY A 505 2.53 19.60 60.34
CA GLY A 505 3.95 19.43 60.66
C GLY A 505 4.45 18.01 60.49
N MET A 506 5.77 17.91 60.52
CA MET A 506 6.52 16.70 60.23
C MET A 506 7.54 16.46 61.33
N LEU A 507 7.58 15.26 61.89
CA LEU A 507 8.57 14.87 62.89
C LEU A 507 9.62 13.91 62.28
N PRO A 508 10.92 14.19 62.39
CA PRO A 508 11.97 13.29 61.90
C PRO A 508 11.95 11.95 62.63
N ASP A 509 12.39 10.89 61.94
CA ASP A 509 12.66 9.61 62.60
C ASP A 509 13.95 9.69 63.43
N LEU A 510 13.80 9.67 64.75
CA LEU A 510 14.93 9.72 65.70
C LEU A 510 15.67 8.37 65.83
N GLY A 511 15.14 7.27 65.26
CA GLY A 511 15.81 5.97 65.16
C GLY A 511 16.58 5.52 66.42
N ASN A 512 17.79 5.00 66.22
CA ASN A 512 18.79 4.77 67.28
C ASN A 512 19.82 5.91 67.41
N SER A 513 19.75 6.93 66.54
CA SER A 513 20.71 8.03 66.47
C SER A 513 20.32 9.22 67.37
N LEU A 514 20.03 8.95 68.65
CA LEU A 514 19.90 10.00 69.66
C LEU A 514 21.24 10.71 69.94
N GLU A 515 22.34 10.31 69.32
CA GLU A 515 23.62 11.02 69.34
C GLU A 515 23.66 12.21 68.37
N ASP A 516 22.74 12.28 67.40
CA ASP A 516 22.73 13.33 66.39
C ASP A 516 22.00 14.59 66.91
N GLN A 517 22.77 15.46 67.56
CA GLN A 517 22.29 16.71 68.16
C GLN A 517 21.60 17.64 67.16
N GLU A 518 21.89 17.51 65.88
CA GLU A 518 21.20 18.24 64.83
C GLU A 518 19.75 17.74 64.65
N LEU A 519 19.54 16.43 64.62
CA LEU A 519 18.22 15.83 64.43
C LEU A 519 17.29 16.05 65.64
N ALA A 520 17.84 16.00 66.86
CA ALA A 520 17.11 16.33 68.08
C ALA A 520 16.66 17.81 68.09
N SER A 521 17.54 18.73 67.68
CA SER A 521 17.19 20.15 67.56
C SER A 521 16.13 20.41 66.48
N ALA A 522 16.20 19.71 65.35
CA ALA A 522 15.19 19.77 64.31
C ALA A 522 13.82 19.24 64.78
N SER A 523 13.83 18.17 65.59
CA SER A 523 12.62 17.62 66.22
C SER A 523 11.98 18.62 67.16
N ALA A 524 12.77 19.22 68.05
CA ALA A 524 12.28 20.24 68.98
C ALA A 524 11.67 21.44 68.24
N PHE A 525 12.37 21.96 67.22
CA PHE A 525 11.88 23.04 66.39
C PHE A 525 10.56 22.67 65.69
N ALA A 526 10.47 21.46 65.11
CA ALA A 526 9.24 20.98 64.48
C ALA A 526 8.06 20.93 65.47
N VAL A 527 8.29 20.48 66.70
CA VAL A 527 7.27 20.48 67.76
C VAL A 527 6.82 21.90 68.10
N HIS A 528 7.75 22.85 68.29
CA HIS A 528 7.39 24.26 68.55
C HIS A 528 6.64 24.90 67.38
N GLN A 529 6.97 24.52 66.14
CA GLN A 529 6.27 24.99 64.95
C GLN A 529 4.83 24.43 64.88
N ILE A 530 4.65 23.14 65.16
CA ILE A 530 3.32 22.50 65.24
C ILE A 530 2.47 23.19 66.32
N ARG A 531 3.03 23.39 67.52
CA ARG A 531 2.37 24.10 68.62
C ARG A 531 1.91 25.49 68.19
N SER A 532 2.80 26.28 67.59
CA SER A 532 2.48 27.65 67.14
C SER A 532 1.35 27.66 66.10
N GLN A 533 1.35 26.72 65.15
CA GLN A 533 0.29 26.63 64.14
C GLN A 533 -1.07 26.25 64.75
N LEU A 534 -1.09 25.33 65.72
CA LEU A 534 -2.29 24.96 66.46
C LEU A 534 -2.86 26.14 67.26
N GLN A 535 -2.00 26.95 67.88
CA GLN A 535 -2.41 28.15 68.62
C GLN A 535 -3.00 29.23 67.70
N ILE A 536 -2.48 29.40 66.49
CA ILE A 536 -2.97 30.40 65.52
C ILE A 536 -4.36 30.03 64.97
N LYS A 537 -4.63 28.74 64.72
CA LYS A 537 -5.90 28.30 64.13
C LYS A 537 -7.11 28.45 65.06
N ASN A 538 -6.92 28.34 66.38
CA ASN A 538 -8.01 28.43 67.36
C ASN A 538 -8.00 29.76 68.12
N THR A 539 -8.92 30.65 67.76
CA THR A 539 -9.11 32.00 68.32
C THR A 539 -10.38 32.15 69.19
N GLN A 540 -11.19 31.10 69.36
CA GLN A 540 -12.54 31.21 69.95
C GLN A 540 -12.70 30.70 71.40
N SER A 541 -11.73 30.02 72.00
CA SER A 541 -11.82 29.52 73.38
C SER A 541 -10.58 29.85 74.23
N ASP A 542 -10.79 30.12 75.52
CA ASP A 542 -9.71 30.38 76.49
C ASP A 542 -8.88 29.12 76.80
N THR A 543 -9.52 27.94 76.77
CA THR A 543 -8.85 26.64 76.92
C THR A 543 -8.91 25.84 75.63
N ARG A 544 -7.82 25.14 75.28
CA ARG A 544 -7.71 24.30 74.09
C ARG A 544 -7.61 22.82 74.46
N VAL A 545 -8.54 22.01 73.97
CA VAL A 545 -8.54 20.55 74.15
C VAL A 545 -8.23 19.86 72.82
N TYR A 546 -7.13 19.11 72.77
CA TYR A 546 -6.77 18.31 71.60
C TYR A 546 -6.80 16.81 71.92
N GLY A 547 -7.63 16.07 71.20
CA GLY A 547 -7.57 14.60 71.18
C GLY A 547 -6.51 14.13 70.21
N VAL A 548 -5.61 13.23 70.62
CA VAL A 548 -4.53 12.74 69.76
C VAL A 548 -4.73 11.26 69.47
N THR A 549 -4.86 10.92 68.19
CA THR A 549 -5.09 9.54 67.73
C THR A 549 -4.27 9.20 66.49
N SER A 550 -4.36 7.96 66.02
CA SER A 550 -3.62 7.45 64.87
C SER A 550 -4.39 6.33 64.15
N PRO A 551 -4.08 6.06 62.87
CA PRO A 551 -4.69 4.94 62.15
C PRO A 551 -4.32 3.58 62.73
N ALA A 552 -3.10 3.43 63.29
CA ALA A 552 -2.62 2.16 63.81
C ALA A 552 -1.77 2.32 65.09
N PRO A 553 -1.58 1.24 65.87
CA PRO A 553 -0.62 1.24 66.98
C PRO A 553 0.81 1.58 66.51
N GLY A 554 1.59 2.21 67.38
CA GLY A 554 3.00 2.46 67.10
C GLY A 554 3.31 3.64 66.17
N ASP A 555 2.34 4.50 65.83
CA ASP A 555 2.55 5.73 65.05
C ASP A 555 3.26 6.87 65.81
N GLY A 556 3.53 6.68 67.12
CA GLY A 556 4.28 7.62 67.94
C GLY A 556 3.47 8.76 68.56
N LYS A 557 2.15 8.57 68.73
CA LYS A 557 1.22 9.48 69.41
C LYS A 557 1.73 9.96 70.78
N THR A 558 1.92 9.03 71.71
CA THR A 558 2.37 9.30 73.08
C THR A 558 3.66 10.14 73.12
N SER A 559 4.65 9.79 72.30
CA SER A 559 5.92 10.53 72.22
C SER A 559 5.71 11.97 71.72
N LEU A 560 4.84 12.14 70.73
CA LEU A 560 4.49 13.47 70.23
C LEU A 560 3.73 14.29 71.28
N ILE A 561 2.80 13.67 72.02
CA ILE A 561 2.02 14.33 73.08
C ILE A 561 2.93 14.82 74.19
N ILE A 562 3.89 14.01 74.65
CA ILE A 562 4.88 14.41 75.65
C ILE A 562 5.67 15.62 75.15
N ALA A 563 6.19 15.56 73.92
CA ALA A 563 6.96 16.66 73.35
C ALA A 563 6.11 17.92 73.18
N MET A 564 4.87 17.80 72.70
CA MET A 564 3.95 18.93 72.57
C MET A 564 3.57 19.52 73.92
N GLY A 565 3.28 18.70 74.92
CA GLY A 565 2.94 19.14 76.27
C GLY A 565 4.05 19.96 76.89
N LEU A 566 5.29 19.47 76.75
CA LEU A 566 6.48 20.17 77.21
C LEU A 566 6.66 21.50 76.44
N SER A 567 6.38 21.54 75.15
CA SER A 567 6.43 22.75 74.32
C SER A 567 5.40 23.80 74.75
N PHE A 568 4.17 23.37 75.11
CA PHE A 568 3.13 24.26 75.62
C PHE A 568 3.48 24.80 77.02
N ALA A 569 3.96 23.93 77.91
CA ALA A 569 4.42 24.32 79.24
C ALA A 569 5.60 25.32 79.19
N GLU A 570 6.59 25.09 78.34
CA GLU A 570 7.70 26.04 78.09
C GLU A 570 7.22 27.40 77.56
N SER A 571 6.08 27.44 76.85
CA SER A 571 5.46 28.70 76.41
C SER A 571 4.64 29.43 77.50
N GLY A 572 4.63 28.89 78.72
CA GLY A 572 3.91 29.44 79.87
C GLY A 572 2.45 29.01 79.99
N SER A 573 1.97 28.07 79.14
CA SER A 573 0.61 27.54 79.23
C SER A 573 0.52 26.47 80.32
N ARG A 574 -0.47 26.56 81.22
CA ARG A 574 -0.78 25.48 82.15
C ARG A 574 -1.31 24.29 81.35
N THR A 575 -0.51 23.25 81.25
CA THR A 575 -0.74 22.14 80.33
C THR A 575 -1.02 20.84 81.08
N LEU A 576 -2.08 20.13 80.68
CA LEU A 576 -2.41 18.82 81.21
C LEU A 576 -2.31 17.75 80.11
N LEU A 577 -1.61 16.67 80.42
CA LEU A 577 -1.61 15.44 79.63
C LEU A 577 -2.61 14.46 80.23
N VAL A 578 -3.55 13.95 79.45
CA VAL A 578 -4.52 12.95 79.91
C VAL A 578 -4.27 11.63 79.18
N ASP A 579 -4.06 10.55 79.92
CA ASP A 579 -3.89 9.22 79.35
C ASP A 579 -5.24 8.50 79.32
N LEU A 580 -5.85 8.41 78.14
CA LEU A 580 -7.04 7.59 77.88
C LEU A 580 -6.73 6.38 76.99
N ASP A 581 -5.46 6.06 76.76
CA ASP A 581 -5.08 4.78 76.16
C ASP A 581 -4.99 3.72 77.26
N PHE A 582 -6.14 3.19 77.69
CA PHE A 582 -6.20 2.22 78.80
C PHE A 582 -5.44 0.91 78.48
N ILE A 583 -5.26 0.59 77.20
CA ILE A 583 -4.55 -0.61 76.73
C ILE A 583 -3.04 -0.34 76.73
N GLY A 584 -2.59 0.71 76.05
CA GLY A 584 -1.17 1.04 75.88
C GLY A 584 -0.53 1.71 77.10
N ARG A 585 -1.30 2.53 77.83
CA ARG A 585 -0.92 3.32 79.02
C ARG A 585 0.40 4.08 78.84
N GLY A 586 0.60 4.61 77.65
CA GLY A 586 1.90 5.10 77.20
C GLY A 586 2.41 6.26 78.05
N LEU A 587 1.54 7.22 78.37
CA LEU A 587 1.88 8.37 79.21
C LEU A 587 2.09 7.95 80.67
N SER A 588 1.19 7.13 81.21
CA SER A 588 1.25 6.65 82.59
C SER A 588 2.56 5.90 82.87
N ILE A 589 3.00 5.06 81.93
CA ILE A 589 4.28 4.35 82.02
C ILE A 589 5.45 5.34 81.92
N HIS A 590 5.39 6.32 81.01
CA HIS A 590 6.49 7.27 80.80
C HIS A 590 6.79 8.13 82.03
N PHE A 591 5.76 8.63 82.70
CA PHE A 591 5.90 9.47 83.90
C PHE A 591 5.94 8.68 85.22
N GLY A 592 6.07 7.34 85.16
CA GLY A 592 6.26 6.53 86.38
C GLY A 592 5.01 6.34 87.24
N HIS A 593 3.81 6.46 86.66
CA HIS A 593 2.52 6.23 87.33
C HIS A 593 1.75 4.99 86.82
N PRO A 594 2.38 3.81 86.60
CA PRO A 594 1.71 2.65 85.98
C PRO A 594 0.67 1.96 86.88
N ARG A 595 0.57 2.33 88.16
CA ARG A 595 -0.34 1.73 89.16
C ARG A 595 -1.20 2.78 89.88
N SER A 596 -1.44 3.92 89.24
CA SER A 596 -2.42 4.89 89.75
C SER A 596 -3.84 4.29 89.74
N PRO A 597 -4.78 4.77 90.57
CA PRO A 597 -6.17 4.34 90.49
C PRO A 597 -6.76 4.59 89.10
N SER A 598 -7.64 3.71 88.62
CA SER A 598 -8.15 3.75 87.25
C SER A 598 -9.01 4.99 86.99
N LEU A 599 -8.60 5.81 86.03
CA LEU A 599 -9.37 6.98 85.59
C LEU A 599 -10.75 6.58 85.05
N ALA A 600 -10.86 5.43 84.37
CA ALA A 600 -12.13 4.92 83.86
C ALA A 600 -13.14 4.58 84.99
N GLU A 601 -12.66 4.22 86.19
CA GLU A 601 -13.52 3.91 87.33
C GLU A 601 -13.99 5.15 88.06
N GLU A 602 -13.17 6.20 88.08
CA GLU A 602 -13.41 7.47 88.78
C GLU A 602 -14.05 8.54 87.91
N ILE A 603 -14.18 8.30 86.60
CA ILE A 603 -14.81 9.23 85.66
C ILE A 603 -16.27 9.51 86.09
N GLY A 604 -16.55 10.77 86.42
CA GLY A 604 -17.85 11.21 86.95
C GLY A 604 -17.85 11.60 88.44
N ASN A 605 -16.75 11.38 89.17
CA ASN A 605 -16.53 11.97 90.49
C ASN A 605 -15.41 13.02 90.41
N GLU A 606 -15.79 14.29 90.45
CA GLU A 606 -14.88 15.43 90.30
C GLU A 606 -13.72 15.42 91.32
N GLU A 607 -14.03 15.26 92.61
CA GLU A 607 -13.04 15.26 93.70
C GLU A 607 -12.00 14.14 93.53
N ARG A 608 -12.44 12.97 93.07
CA ARG A 608 -11.53 11.84 92.84
C ARG A 608 -10.68 12.02 91.59
N VAL A 609 -11.25 12.53 90.50
CA VAL A 609 -10.48 12.86 89.28
C VAL A 609 -9.42 13.91 89.60
N GLU A 610 -9.75 14.94 90.37
CA GLU A 610 -8.78 15.97 90.76
C GLU A 610 -7.62 15.39 91.59
N ALA A 611 -7.92 14.45 92.50
CA ALA A 611 -6.91 13.78 93.31
C ALA A 611 -5.95 12.88 92.49
N LEU A 612 -6.34 12.47 91.29
CA LEU A 612 -5.49 11.66 90.39
C LEU A 612 -4.49 12.49 89.60
N ILE A 613 -4.70 13.80 89.47
CA ILE A 613 -3.79 14.67 88.73
C ILE A 613 -2.46 14.77 89.49
N GLN A 614 -1.36 14.53 88.77
CA GLN A 614 0.00 14.61 89.30
C GLN A 614 0.78 15.69 88.55
N ASP A 615 1.53 16.51 89.27
CA ASP A 615 2.49 17.40 88.64
C ASP A 615 3.72 16.61 88.18
N THR A 616 4.24 16.96 87.00
CA THR A 616 5.45 16.33 86.46
C THR A 616 6.70 17.06 86.99
N GLU A 617 7.89 16.54 86.67
CA GLU A 617 9.16 17.24 86.94
C GLU A 617 9.31 18.56 86.16
N PHE A 618 8.46 18.78 85.16
CA PHE A 618 8.49 19.97 84.30
C PHE A 618 7.49 21.03 84.79
N PRO A 619 7.94 22.25 85.11
CA PRO A 619 7.06 23.33 85.56
C PRO A 619 5.95 23.63 84.54
N GLY A 620 4.71 23.73 85.01
CA GLY A 620 3.55 24.04 84.17
C GLY A 620 2.98 22.85 83.38
N LEU A 621 3.49 21.63 83.60
CA LEU A 621 3.01 20.40 83.00
C LEU A 621 2.53 19.41 84.08
N SER A 622 1.25 19.04 84.01
CA SER A 622 0.65 18.00 84.86
C SER A 622 0.22 16.81 84.00
N ILE A 623 0.04 15.65 84.62
CA ILE A 623 -0.48 14.43 84.01
C ILE A 623 -1.70 13.90 84.80
N LEU A 624 -2.73 13.47 84.07
CA LEU A 624 -3.82 12.65 84.56
C LEU A 624 -3.62 11.23 84.00
N PRO A 625 -3.06 10.30 84.80
CA PRO A 625 -2.74 8.95 84.32
C PRO A 625 -4.01 8.10 84.12
N ALA A 626 -3.92 7.10 83.23
CA ALA A 626 -5.01 6.19 82.91
C ALA A 626 -5.36 5.28 84.09
N GLY A 627 -4.36 5.01 84.92
CA GLY A 627 -4.42 4.09 86.06
C GLY A 627 -4.41 2.62 85.66
N TYR A 628 -4.42 1.78 86.68
CA TYR A 628 -4.45 0.32 86.58
C TYR A 628 -5.79 -0.18 87.15
N GLY A 629 -6.60 -0.83 86.30
CA GLY A 629 -7.86 -1.45 86.68
C GLY A 629 -8.09 -2.71 85.84
N ASP A 630 -8.98 -3.60 86.29
CA ASP A 630 -9.36 -4.78 85.50
C ASP A 630 -9.95 -4.34 84.15
N ASP A 631 -9.36 -4.82 83.05
CA ASP A 631 -9.61 -4.44 81.65
C ASP A 631 -11.10 -4.52 81.18
N LEU A 632 -12.01 -5.00 82.05
CA LEU A 632 -13.44 -5.22 81.81
C LEU A 632 -14.35 -3.98 82.02
N ARG A 633 -13.82 -2.81 82.43
CA ARG A 633 -14.63 -1.65 82.87
C ARG A 633 -14.57 -0.39 82.00
N VAL A 634 -14.14 -0.50 80.74
CA VAL A 634 -14.31 0.58 79.73
C VAL A 634 -15.81 0.92 79.50
N SER A 635 -16.74 0.08 79.97
CA SER A 635 -18.19 0.29 79.91
C SER A 635 -18.72 1.55 80.60
N ARG A 636 -17.95 2.17 81.51
CA ARG A 636 -18.31 3.46 82.12
C ARG A 636 -17.92 4.67 81.28
N LEU A 637 -17.03 4.48 80.29
CA LEU A 637 -16.68 5.53 79.36
C LEU A 637 -17.88 5.78 78.44
N SER A 638 -18.28 7.04 78.35
CA SER A 638 -19.34 7.50 77.45
C SER A 638 -19.00 8.92 76.98
N PRO A 639 -19.60 9.40 75.87
CA PRO A 639 -19.44 10.79 75.45
C PRO A 639 -19.77 11.77 76.58
N ASN A 640 -20.82 11.50 77.36
CA ASN A 640 -21.21 12.33 78.51
C ASN A 640 -20.16 12.33 79.63
N SER A 641 -19.54 11.19 79.94
CA SER A 641 -18.51 11.15 80.99
C SER A 641 -17.24 11.89 80.56
N ILE A 642 -16.88 11.83 79.27
CA ILE A 642 -15.77 12.62 78.70
C ILE A 642 -16.09 14.11 78.74
N ARG A 643 -17.31 14.51 78.37
CA ARG A 643 -17.77 15.90 78.46
C ARG A 643 -17.68 16.46 79.89
N SER A 644 -18.15 15.69 80.87
CA SER A 644 -18.09 16.07 82.29
C SER A 644 -16.63 16.21 82.75
N LEU A 645 -15.77 15.24 82.41
CA LEU A 645 -14.33 15.30 82.68
C LEU A 645 -13.71 16.58 82.11
N LEU A 646 -13.94 16.86 80.82
CA LEU A 646 -13.40 18.04 80.15
C LEU A 646 -13.91 19.36 80.75
N SER A 647 -15.15 19.41 81.21
CA SER A 647 -15.71 20.61 81.84
C SER A 647 -14.96 21.01 83.12
N ILE A 648 -14.57 20.02 83.94
CA ILE A 648 -13.78 20.21 85.15
C ILE A 648 -12.38 20.71 84.77
N LEU A 649 -11.70 19.98 83.87
CA LEU A 649 -10.31 20.25 83.51
C LEU A 649 -10.13 21.60 82.81
N ARG A 650 -11.11 22.03 82.02
CA ARG A 650 -11.06 23.32 81.29
C ARG A 650 -10.94 24.53 82.20
N SER A 651 -11.42 24.46 83.45
CA SER A 651 -11.32 25.58 84.39
C SER A 651 -9.90 25.83 84.92
N ARG A 652 -9.02 24.82 84.87
CA ARG A 652 -7.70 24.83 85.53
C ARG A 652 -6.53 24.92 84.57
N TYR A 653 -6.72 24.46 83.34
CA TYR A 653 -5.65 24.35 82.35
C TYR A 653 -5.98 25.17 81.10
N ASP A 654 -4.93 25.72 80.50
CA ASP A 654 -5.03 26.51 79.27
C ASP A 654 -4.93 25.57 78.05
N THR A 655 -4.28 24.41 78.19
CA THR A 655 -4.15 23.39 77.15
C THR A 655 -4.27 21.99 77.73
N ILE A 656 -5.10 21.15 77.12
CA ILE A 656 -5.32 19.75 77.50
C ILE A 656 -5.01 18.89 76.28
N LEU A 657 -4.05 17.98 76.41
CA LEU A 657 -3.69 17.00 75.37
C LEU A 657 -4.10 15.61 75.83
N ILE A 658 -4.97 14.95 75.08
CA ILE A 658 -5.51 13.64 75.43
C ILE A 658 -4.86 12.58 74.55
N ASP A 659 -4.09 11.67 75.15
CA ASP A 659 -3.61 10.45 74.48
C ASP A 659 -4.73 9.43 74.42
N THR A 660 -4.95 8.88 73.23
CA THR A 660 -5.98 7.87 72.99
C THR A 660 -5.37 6.69 72.24
N GLY A 661 -6.09 5.57 72.20
CA GLY A 661 -5.71 4.46 71.31
C GLY A 661 -5.89 4.82 69.82
N PRO A 662 -5.53 3.90 68.91
CA PRO A 662 -5.77 4.09 67.47
C PRO A 662 -7.27 4.15 67.18
N ILE A 663 -7.74 5.15 66.43
CA ILE A 663 -9.18 5.37 66.17
C ILE A 663 -9.91 4.18 65.53
N LEU A 664 -9.18 3.33 64.79
CA LEU A 664 -9.73 2.13 64.15
C LEU A 664 -9.94 0.94 65.11
N GLY A 665 -9.49 1.04 66.35
CA GLY A 665 -9.58 -0.04 67.34
C GLY A 665 -9.79 0.40 68.79
N SER A 666 -10.00 1.69 69.04
CA SER A 666 -10.15 2.28 70.36
C SER A 666 -11.47 3.04 70.45
N VAL A 667 -12.29 2.64 71.42
CA VAL A 667 -13.60 3.28 71.70
C VAL A 667 -13.38 4.65 72.33
N GLU A 668 -12.31 4.80 73.10
CA GLU A 668 -11.91 6.03 73.77
C GLU A 668 -11.65 7.15 72.75
N ALA A 669 -10.94 6.84 71.68
CA ALA A 669 -10.69 7.80 70.60
C ALA A 669 -11.99 8.28 69.93
N ALA A 670 -12.98 7.39 69.77
CA ALA A 670 -14.28 7.74 69.20
C ALA A 670 -15.10 8.64 70.14
N PHE A 671 -15.01 8.46 71.46
CA PHE A 671 -15.71 9.31 72.43
C PHE A 671 -15.04 10.67 72.66
N VAL A 672 -13.71 10.73 72.56
CA VAL A 672 -12.96 12.00 72.70
C VAL A 672 -13.09 12.89 71.46
N SER A 673 -13.15 12.29 70.27
CA SER A 673 -13.16 13.01 68.99
C SER A 673 -14.23 14.13 68.87
N PRO A 674 -15.51 13.90 69.21
CA PRO A 674 -16.53 14.95 69.15
C PRO A 674 -16.49 15.97 70.30
N GLU A 675 -15.89 15.60 71.44
CA GLU A 675 -15.89 16.45 72.65
C GLU A 675 -14.64 17.35 72.73
N ALA A 676 -13.58 17.03 71.97
CA ALA A 676 -12.38 17.84 71.86
C ALA A 676 -12.59 19.04 70.90
N ASP A 677 -11.83 20.12 71.11
CA ASP A 677 -11.82 21.28 70.20
C ASP A 677 -11.13 20.96 68.86
N GLY A 678 -10.40 19.85 68.81
CA GLY A 678 -9.78 19.35 67.60
C GLY A 678 -9.04 18.04 67.79
N VAL A 679 -9.02 17.22 66.75
CA VAL A 679 -8.29 15.96 66.71
C VAL A 679 -6.98 16.14 65.97
N ILE A 680 -5.89 15.68 66.60
CA ILE A 680 -4.57 15.56 66.00
C ILE A 680 -4.39 14.12 65.52
N LEU A 681 -4.36 13.94 64.21
CA LEU A 681 -4.13 12.65 63.57
C LEU A 681 -2.63 12.45 63.32
N VAL A 682 -2.03 11.48 64.00
CA VAL A 682 -0.61 11.12 63.82
C VAL A 682 -0.49 9.97 62.83
N VAL A 683 0.27 10.17 61.76
CA VAL A 683 0.50 9.16 60.73
C VAL A 683 2.00 8.86 60.64
N GLY A 684 2.39 7.63 60.94
CA GLY A 684 3.77 7.19 60.79
C GLY A 684 4.16 6.92 59.32
N ARG A 685 5.42 7.14 58.99
CA ARG A 685 6.01 6.67 57.73
C ARG A 685 5.88 5.15 57.60
N GLY A 686 5.49 4.70 56.40
CA GLY A 686 5.25 3.30 56.06
C GLY A 686 3.82 2.81 56.35
N GLN A 687 2.94 3.68 56.87
CA GLN A 687 1.55 3.31 57.14
C GLN A 687 0.73 3.07 55.89
N PHE A 688 -0.26 2.20 55.97
CA PHE A 688 -1.09 1.84 54.84
C PHE A 688 -2.09 2.94 54.50
N LYS A 689 -2.09 3.40 53.24
CA LYS A 689 -3.00 4.39 52.68
C LYS A 689 -4.48 4.10 53.00
N PRO A 690 -5.00 2.87 52.84
CA PRO A 690 -6.39 2.55 53.18
C PRO A 690 -6.72 2.73 54.67
N LEU A 691 -5.77 2.47 55.58
CA LEU A 691 -5.99 2.65 57.02
C LEU A 691 -6.10 4.13 57.37
N ILE A 692 -5.27 4.99 56.77
CA ILE A 692 -5.33 6.43 56.99
C ILE A 692 -6.67 6.99 56.51
N LYS A 693 -7.13 6.58 55.31
CA LYS A 693 -8.44 6.99 54.79
C LYS A 693 -9.57 6.56 55.74
N LYS A 694 -9.58 5.30 56.16
CA LYS A 694 -10.57 4.79 57.14
C LYS A 694 -10.52 5.56 58.46
N ALA A 695 -9.34 5.94 58.93
CA ALA A 695 -9.19 6.70 60.16
C ALA A 695 -9.79 8.11 60.04
N ILE A 696 -9.54 8.79 58.92
CA ILE A 696 -10.16 10.10 58.62
C ILE A 696 -11.68 9.96 58.54
N ASP A 697 -12.17 8.97 57.79
CA ASP A 697 -13.59 8.69 57.63
C ASP A 697 -14.25 8.40 59.00
N GLN A 698 -13.59 7.63 59.87
CA GLN A 698 -14.07 7.31 61.21
C GLN A 698 -14.14 8.54 62.13
N ILE A 699 -13.15 9.44 62.08
CA ILE A 699 -13.15 10.69 62.86
C ILE A 699 -14.32 11.57 62.43
N HIS A 700 -14.53 11.75 61.12
CA HIS A 700 -15.64 12.53 60.60
C HIS A 700 -17.00 11.88 60.89
N ALA A 701 -17.09 10.54 60.86
CA ALA A 701 -18.32 9.81 61.14
C ALA A 701 -18.81 9.95 62.60
N VAL A 702 -17.91 10.28 63.53
CA VAL A 702 -18.24 10.57 64.93
C VAL A 702 -18.28 12.08 65.22
N ASP A 703 -18.45 12.92 64.19
CA ASP A 703 -18.50 14.38 64.28
C ASP A 703 -17.22 15.04 64.86
N GLY A 704 -16.09 14.35 64.79
CA GLY A 704 -14.79 14.90 65.18
C GLY A 704 -14.21 15.84 64.11
N THR A 705 -13.61 16.95 64.55
CA THR A 705 -12.93 17.89 63.64
C THR A 705 -11.42 17.65 63.66
N ILE A 706 -10.82 17.31 62.53
CA ILE A 706 -9.35 17.17 62.44
C ILE A 706 -8.70 18.55 62.45
N ALA A 707 -8.05 18.90 63.56
CA ALA A 707 -7.32 20.17 63.68
C ALA A 707 -5.95 20.11 63.02
N ALA A 708 -5.29 18.95 63.05
CA ALA A 708 -3.96 18.75 62.48
C ALA A 708 -3.73 17.30 62.03
N THR A 709 -3.03 17.13 60.91
CA THR A 709 -2.38 15.86 60.58
C THR A 709 -0.87 16.02 60.75
N ILE A 710 -0.23 15.10 61.46
CA ILE A 710 1.21 15.14 61.75
C ILE A 710 1.86 13.89 61.16
N PHE A 711 2.81 14.10 60.25
CA PHE A 711 3.57 13.02 59.64
C PHE A 711 4.81 12.69 60.47
N ASN A 712 4.78 11.54 61.14
CA ASN A 712 5.84 11.09 62.04
C ASN A 712 6.80 10.13 61.35
N ARG A 713 8.04 10.03 61.85
CA ARG A 713 9.14 9.24 61.28
C ARG A 713 9.52 9.66 59.85
N ALA A 714 9.50 10.96 59.61
CA ALA A 714 9.96 11.53 58.37
C ALA A 714 11.41 11.20 58.09
N SER A 715 11.73 11.02 56.81
CA SER A 715 13.11 10.78 56.41
C SER A 715 13.98 12.02 56.67
N ALA A 716 15.25 11.83 57.05
CA ALA A 716 16.20 12.94 57.21
C ALA A 716 16.36 13.78 55.91
N TYR A 717 16.09 13.18 54.75
CA TYR A 717 16.05 13.89 53.47
C TYR A 717 14.88 14.88 53.41
N GLU A 718 13.67 14.46 53.74
CA GLU A 718 12.49 15.35 53.75
C GLU A 718 12.62 16.45 54.80
N VAL A 719 13.10 16.09 55.99
CA VAL A 719 13.27 17.05 57.08
C VAL A 719 14.25 18.14 56.64
N ARG A 720 15.37 17.79 56.00
CA ARG A 720 16.35 18.75 55.45
C ARG A 720 15.82 19.65 54.34
N HIS A 721 14.83 19.20 53.58
CA HIS A 721 14.21 19.97 52.49
C HIS A 721 12.85 20.58 52.88
N SER A 722 12.47 20.50 54.16
CA SER A 722 11.28 21.16 54.70
C SER A 722 11.59 22.61 55.09
N THR A 723 10.58 23.47 55.16
CA THR A 723 10.77 24.88 55.62
C THR A 723 11.32 24.96 57.06
N SER A 724 11.05 23.94 57.86
CA SER A 724 11.52 23.77 59.23
C SER A 724 13.04 23.69 59.36
N SER A 725 13.74 22.97 58.48
CA SER A 725 15.21 22.84 58.52
C SER A 725 15.95 24.07 58.02
N MET A 726 15.40 24.77 57.02
CA MET A 726 15.99 26.03 56.52
C MET A 726 16.03 27.09 57.62
N SER A 727 15.01 27.12 58.48
CA SER A 727 14.91 28.02 59.63
C SER A 727 15.95 27.71 60.72
N VAL A 728 16.21 26.42 60.99
CA VAL A 728 17.21 25.96 61.98
C VAL A 728 18.65 26.16 61.48
N HIS A 729 18.91 25.96 60.19
CA HIS A 729 20.21 26.28 59.60
C HIS A 729 20.48 27.79 59.60
N PHE A 730 19.47 28.61 59.29
CA PHE A 730 19.58 30.07 59.29
C PHE A 730 19.80 30.65 60.70
N SER A 731 19.07 30.14 61.71
CA SER A 731 19.24 30.61 63.10
C SER A 731 20.62 30.27 63.65
N ARG A 732 21.14 29.06 63.42
CA ARG A 732 22.52 28.68 63.81
C ARG A 732 23.59 29.50 63.09
N GLN A 733 23.39 29.84 61.82
CA GLN A 733 24.33 30.65 61.05
C GLN A 733 24.40 32.08 61.62
N PHE A 734 23.26 32.64 62.04
CA PHE A 734 23.19 33.92 62.77
C PHE A 734 23.80 33.83 64.19
N SER A 735 23.54 32.76 64.95
CA SER A 735 24.12 32.58 66.29
C SER A 735 25.65 32.44 66.24
N ARG A 736 26.18 31.75 65.22
CA ARG A 736 27.63 31.64 64.98
C ARG A 736 28.27 32.96 64.54
N GLN A 737 27.50 33.86 63.91
CA GLN A 737 27.98 35.18 63.51
C GLN A 737 27.95 36.22 64.64
N GLN A 738 27.04 36.09 65.62
CA GLN A 738 26.97 36.98 66.78
C GLN A 738 27.86 36.55 67.96
N MET A 739 28.14 35.26 68.12
CA MET A 739 29.02 34.74 69.19
C MET A 739 30.44 34.52 68.66
N GLY A 740 31.21 35.60 68.56
CA GLY A 740 32.66 35.52 68.38
C GLY A 740 33.33 35.04 69.67
N GLY A 741 33.82 33.79 69.67
CA GLY A 741 34.80 33.29 70.63
C GLY A 741 34.27 32.81 71.99
N GLY A 742 34.40 31.50 72.24
CA GLY A 742 34.51 30.91 73.57
C GLY A 742 33.30 31.02 74.51
N ALA A 743 32.30 30.14 74.35
CA ALA A 743 31.42 29.77 75.44
C ALA A 743 30.99 28.30 75.31
N SER A 744 31.08 27.57 76.43
CA SER A 744 30.71 26.19 76.63
C SER A 744 29.23 25.93 76.30
N SER A 745 28.97 24.73 75.78
CA SER A 745 27.68 24.02 75.71
C SER A 745 26.45 24.84 76.14
N HIS A 746 25.79 25.52 75.20
CA HIS A 746 24.44 25.96 75.45
C HIS A 746 23.57 24.73 75.71
N SER A 747 22.97 24.71 76.90
CA SER A 747 21.97 23.77 77.35
C SER A 747 20.93 23.59 76.25
N VAL A 748 20.92 22.39 75.68
CA VAL A 748 19.79 21.87 74.92
C VAL A 748 18.56 22.13 75.79
N GLY A 749 17.61 22.95 75.32
CA GLY A 749 16.42 23.30 76.11
C GLY A 749 15.71 22.05 76.65
N PRO A 750 14.94 22.15 77.75
CA PRO A 750 14.36 20.98 78.43
C PRO A 750 13.72 20.00 77.46
N LEU A 751 12.97 20.50 76.48
CA LEU A 751 12.36 19.68 75.43
C LEU A 751 13.34 18.87 74.58
N ALA A 752 14.40 19.50 74.09
CA ALA A 752 15.41 18.77 73.34
C ALA A 752 16.18 17.81 74.27
N GLY A 753 16.44 18.17 75.53
CA GLY A 753 17.07 17.32 76.54
C GLY A 753 16.25 16.08 76.90
N THR A 754 14.92 16.22 77.00
CA THR A 754 13.98 15.12 77.27
C THR A 754 13.84 14.20 76.06
N LEU A 755 13.82 14.74 74.84
CA LEU A 755 13.92 13.94 73.60
C LEU A 755 15.25 13.16 73.54
N PHE A 756 16.33 13.73 74.07
CA PHE A 756 17.64 13.09 74.21
C PHE A 756 17.68 11.97 75.26
N ASN A 757 17.07 12.16 76.44
CA ASN A 757 17.17 11.25 77.58
C ASN A 757 16.06 10.17 77.66
N GLY A 758 14.97 10.29 76.90
CA GLY A 758 13.80 9.41 76.98
C GLY A 758 14.03 7.91 76.73
N LYS A 759 15.22 7.48 76.28
CA LYS A 759 15.60 6.05 76.22
C LYS A 759 16.29 5.52 77.49
N ARG A 760 16.88 6.36 78.36
CA ARG A 760 17.50 5.87 79.61
C ARG A 760 16.47 5.36 80.62
N ALA A 761 15.27 5.93 80.66
CA ALA A 761 14.21 5.45 81.54
C ALA A 761 13.69 4.02 81.19
N LYS A 762 14.02 3.48 80.01
CA LYS A 762 13.70 2.09 79.64
C LYS A 762 14.77 1.07 80.07
N SER A 763 15.95 1.48 80.52
CA SER A 763 16.98 0.53 81.00
C SER A 763 16.84 0.14 82.47
N ASP A 764 16.13 0.94 83.27
CA ASP A 764 16.10 0.80 84.73
C ASP A 764 14.73 0.37 85.28
N ALA A 765 13.81 -0.07 84.41
CA ALA A 765 12.63 -0.79 84.86
C ALA A 765 13.05 -2.18 85.39
N PRO A 766 12.71 -2.57 86.62
CA PRO A 766 13.07 -3.88 87.14
C PRO A 766 12.46 -4.95 86.24
N ARG A 767 13.31 -5.84 85.70
CA ARG A 767 12.88 -7.06 85.02
C ARG A 767 11.95 -7.81 85.96
N VAL A 768 10.68 -7.87 85.61
CA VAL A 768 9.75 -8.86 86.15
C VAL A 768 10.29 -10.21 85.67
N GLN A 769 11.05 -10.87 86.55
CA GLN A 769 11.40 -12.28 86.38
C GLN A 769 10.12 -13.10 86.47
N ASP A 770 10.03 -14.06 85.55
CA ASP A 770 9.07 -15.15 85.56
C ASP A 770 8.97 -15.77 86.95
N ALA A 771 7.81 -15.64 87.57
CA ALA A 771 7.36 -16.48 88.67
C ALA A 771 6.18 -17.32 88.17
N GLN A 772 6.50 -18.32 87.35
CA GLN A 772 5.76 -19.57 87.31
C GLN A 772 6.55 -20.62 88.10
N SER A 773 6.31 -20.63 89.41
CA SER A 773 6.32 -21.81 90.29
C SER A 773 5.71 -21.43 91.63
#